data_AF-A0AA39KT53-F1
#
_entry.id   AF-A0AA39KT53-F1
#
_cell.length_a   1.000
_cell.length_b   1.000
_cell.length_c   1.000
_cell.angle_alpha   90.00
_cell.angle_beta   90.00
_cell.angle_gamma   90.00
#
_symmetry.space_group_name_H-M   'P 1'
#
loop_
_entity.id
_entity.type
_entity.pdbx_description
1 polymer ?
#
loop_
_entity_poly.entity_id
_entity_poly.type
_entity_poly.pdbx_seq_one_letter_code
_entity_poly.pdbx_strand_id
1 'polypeptide(L)'
;MTERLRYKGRFVKKNVLDKYTRFLQSVDKKRSQKIANESSEKVKTDDSTSNRDGREQREGFQSTFTVECEECGILNLVEAGKIHVSKENFKYADNNTKLIFGIIYAGLGCTASTKILACANMAAISPVLFKRYEREVGPAIEAVAKDSCHVAATEERELVIQNIHKLCNKLPKKIFQELYPFYRNLCSFMDSTVGSERNEIGILEDNSTKFDQDLGEIINIIVSGKVLDYETRNRKCLLCDFGHKKEDHDCRLNFKGSAKAMEPAVGSSLAYNIEILKTSGLQVRVLIGDEDSATISAMRKGTTQTVFKLSDANHLHKSLNSDFAELAAAMLSIPEHLFNKHDNCGSWCRHGDQNSKNQTVLLKNQHLYTALKEIFEKYAKNSQKLCVSASRDSHVVNVNKKLQLSPGKFTESFTQQLDKTRKKRASKSLLLSTKRRRIGLNQKLEELRQKNEKCEGIQYKSNCGFVNEHISSNEVLDFRANLSNIDILSENSMIVYFDLETSGFHKNDEILQIAAQYENCKFNVYVTPTKGINPEAFRHTGLKNINGQLYLHHIKVMTTSLKNAMLAFQQFLSRPKITCLLVAHNASFDMSHLIRSILNCNMVEDFKVIGGFCDSLPLFKKHFTERTGEGVFKLESLARDFLKESNGAFHDASYDVHVLKLLASSYLHSEDIFSHAKSFGDSINHIMNLQQMNAALPFLKSLKTILKDGMLRKMAKEGLTYETIKKIR
;
A
#
# COMPACT_ATOMS: atom_id res chain seq x y z
N MET A 1 -67.34 -15.43 -7.51
CA MET A 1 -65.91 -15.80 -7.48
C MET A 1 -65.06 -14.62 -7.93
N THR A 2 -64.53 -13.82 -7.00
CA THR A 2 -63.61 -12.71 -7.33
C THR A 2 -62.17 -13.21 -7.23
N GLU A 3 -61.52 -13.46 -8.36
CA GLU A 3 -60.12 -13.89 -8.46
C GLU A 3 -59.19 -12.89 -7.77
N ARG A 4 -58.60 -13.30 -6.63
CA ARG A 4 -57.54 -12.56 -5.94
C ARG A 4 -56.19 -13.16 -6.36
N LEU A 5 -55.45 -12.48 -7.24
CA LEU A 5 -54.10 -12.88 -7.63
C LEU A 5 -53.06 -12.38 -6.61
N ARG A 6 -52.12 -13.25 -6.24
CA ARG A 6 -50.99 -12.96 -5.33
C ARG A 6 -49.80 -12.45 -6.14
N TYR A 7 -49.28 -11.27 -5.78
CA TYR A 7 -47.99 -10.76 -6.30
C TYR A 7 -47.07 -10.46 -5.11
N LYS A 8 -45.88 -11.09 -5.07
CA LYS A 8 -44.90 -11.02 -3.96
C LYS A 8 -45.53 -11.26 -2.57
N GLY A 9 -46.37 -12.28 -2.46
CA GLY A 9 -46.94 -12.72 -1.19
C GLY A 9 -48.12 -11.88 -0.65
N ARG A 10 -48.56 -10.81 -1.33
CA ARG A 10 -49.74 -10.02 -0.93
C ARG A 10 -50.85 -10.13 -1.97
N PHE A 11 -52.10 -10.12 -1.51
CA PHE A 11 -53.27 -10.12 -2.38
C PHE A 11 -53.47 -8.73 -2.97
N VAL A 12 -53.49 -8.63 -4.30
CA VAL A 12 -53.68 -7.37 -5.01
C VAL A 12 -55.00 -7.43 -5.77
N LYS A 13 -55.81 -6.37 -5.69
CA LYS A 13 -57.08 -6.28 -6.43
C LYS A 13 -56.78 -6.27 -7.94
N LYS A 14 -57.48 -7.10 -8.72
CA LYS A 14 -57.31 -7.26 -10.18
C LYS A 14 -57.22 -5.92 -10.92
N ASN A 15 -58.08 -4.97 -10.56
CA ASN A 15 -58.13 -3.63 -11.16
C ASN A 15 -56.82 -2.83 -10.98
N VAL A 16 -56.07 -3.06 -9.89
CA VAL A 16 -54.76 -2.41 -9.65
C VAL A 16 -53.68 -3.07 -10.50
N LEU A 17 -53.73 -4.40 -10.63
CA LEU A 17 -52.83 -5.14 -11.50
C LEU A 17 -53.07 -4.74 -12.95
N ASP A 18 -54.32 -4.64 -13.40
CA ASP A 18 -54.66 -4.22 -14.77
C ASP A 18 -54.20 -2.79 -15.06
N LYS A 19 -54.27 -1.88 -14.07
CA LYS A 19 -53.77 -0.51 -14.21
C LYS A 19 -52.24 -0.49 -14.31
N TYR A 20 -51.56 -1.35 -13.56
CA TYR A 20 -50.11 -1.50 -13.60
C TYR A 20 -49.63 -2.16 -14.90
N THR A 21 -50.35 -3.18 -15.38
CA THR A 21 -50.10 -3.85 -16.66
C THR A 21 -50.34 -2.89 -17.82
N ARG A 22 -51.43 -2.10 -17.81
CA ARG A 22 -51.65 -1.04 -18.81
C ARG A 22 -50.58 0.05 -18.76
N PHE A 23 -50.09 0.40 -17.58
CA PHE A 23 -48.97 1.33 -17.44
C PHE A 23 -47.69 0.75 -18.04
N LEU A 24 -47.34 -0.49 -17.74
CA LEU A 24 -46.18 -1.18 -18.31
C LEU A 24 -46.30 -1.33 -19.84
N GLN A 25 -47.47 -1.73 -20.34
CA GLN A 25 -47.74 -1.79 -21.78
C GLN A 25 -47.67 -0.40 -22.44
N SER A 26 -48.07 0.68 -21.75
CA SER A 26 -47.91 2.04 -22.27
C SER A 26 -46.44 2.49 -22.30
N VAL A 27 -45.63 2.02 -21.34
CA VAL A 27 -44.19 2.29 -21.28
C VAL A 27 -43.47 1.50 -22.37
N ASP A 28 -43.83 0.23 -22.57
CA ASP A 28 -43.29 -0.60 -23.65
C ASP A 28 -43.75 -0.12 -25.02
N LYS A 29 -45.00 0.32 -25.18
CA LYS A 29 -45.48 0.88 -26.47
C LYS A 29 -44.76 2.20 -26.80
N LYS A 30 -44.51 3.07 -25.80
CA LYS A 30 -43.68 4.26 -25.96
C LYS A 30 -42.21 3.92 -26.25
N ARG A 31 -41.71 2.81 -25.73
CA ARG A 31 -40.33 2.34 -25.96
C ARG A 31 -40.17 1.65 -27.30
N SER A 32 -41.15 0.88 -27.76
CA SER A 32 -41.23 0.29 -29.09
C SER A 32 -41.47 1.35 -30.16
N GLN A 33 -42.24 2.40 -29.89
CA GLN A 33 -42.32 3.57 -30.79
C GLN A 33 -41.01 4.36 -30.82
N LYS A 34 -40.29 4.45 -29.69
CA LYS A 34 -38.96 5.05 -29.66
C LYS A 34 -37.94 4.22 -30.44
N ILE A 35 -37.97 2.89 -30.29
CA ILE A 35 -37.09 1.96 -31.01
C ILE A 35 -37.47 1.89 -32.49
N ALA A 36 -38.75 1.93 -32.85
CA ALA A 36 -39.23 2.00 -34.24
C ALA A 36 -38.88 3.33 -34.90
N ASN A 37 -38.93 4.45 -34.17
CA ASN A 37 -38.43 5.74 -34.66
C ASN A 37 -36.90 5.72 -34.80
N GLU A 38 -36.17 5.11 -33.86
CA GLU A 38 -34.71 4.93 -33.92
C GLU A 38 -34.23 3.93 -35.01
N SER A 39 -35.11 3.07 -35.53
CA SER A 39 -34.80 2.08 -36.59
C SER A 39 -35.35 2.44 -37.97
N SER A 40 -36.21 3.46 -38.08
CA SER A 40 -36.72 3.98 -39.37
C SER A 40 -36.17 5.37 -39.72
N GLU A 41 -35.52 6.07 -38.80
CA GLU A 41 -34.62 7.16 -39.14
C GLU A 41 -33.30 6.58 -39.66
N LYS A 42 -33.07 6.68 -40.98
CA LYS A 42 -31.71 6.80 -41.52
C LYS A 42 -30.95 7.71 -40.57
N VAL A 43 -29.90 7.18 -39.92
CA VAL A 43 -29.06 7.87 -38.95
C VAL A 43 -28.68 9.26 -39.49
N LYS A 44 -29.49 10.28 -39.20
CA LYS A 44 -29.03 11.64 -39.12
C LYS A 44 -28.26 11.67 -37.83
N THR A 45 -26.94 11.63 -37.96
CA THR A 45 -26.04 11.80 -36.83
C THR A 45 -26.38 13.15 -36.19
N ASP A 46 -26.84 13.13 -34.94
CA ASP A 46 -27.04 14.30 -34.06
C ASP A 46 -25.73 15.12 -33.83
N ASP A 47 -24.66 14.80 -34.54
CA ASP A 47 -23.33 15.42 -34.51
C ASP A 47 -23.00 16.26 -35.74
N SER A 48 -23.88 16.30 -36.74
CA SER A 48 -23.72 17.14 -37.92
C SER A 48 -24.22 18.55 -37.65
N THR A 49 -23.32 19.54 -37.57
CA THR A 49 -23.71 20.95 -37.49
C THR A 49 -23.48 21.62 -38.84
N SER A 50 -24.53 22.23 -39.41
CA SER A 50 -24.38 23.08 -40.60
C SER A 50 -24.14 24.53 -40.21
N ASN A 51 -23.33 25.25 -41.01
CA ASN A 51 -23.27 26.71 -40.89
C ASN A 51 -24.62 27.34 -41.31
N ARG A 52 -24.81 28.64 -41.04
CA ARG A 52 -26.10 29.34 -41.29
C ARG A 52 -26.57 29.27 -42.75
N ASP A 53 -25.63 29.08 -43.68
CA ASP A 53 -25.89 29.08 -45.11
C ASP A 53 -25.99 27.64 -45.68
N GLY A 54 -25.84 26.61 -44.84
CA GLY A 54 -25.91 25.20 -45.22
C GLY A 54 -24.75 24.67 -46.07
N ARG A 55 -23.79 25.55 -46.43
CA ARG A 55 -22.66 25.25 -47.33
C ARG A 55 -21.52 24.48 -46.67
N GLU A 56 -21.47 24.43 -45.35
CA GLU A 56 -20.52 23.59 -44.61
C GLU A 56 -21.30 22.68 -43.67
N GLN A 57 -21.03 21.38 -43.78
CA GLN A 57 -21.49 20.36 -42.83
C GLN A 57 -20.29 19.88 -42.02
N ARG A 58 -20.38 19.93 -40.70
CA ARG A 58 -19.30 19.47 -39.81
C ARG A 58 -19.69 18.23 -39.02
N GLU A 59 -18.85 17.21 -39.05
CA GLU A 59 -18.91 16.04 -38.18
C GLU A 59 -17.62 15.99 -37.33
N GLY A 60 -17.68 16.53 -36.11
CA GLY A 60 -16.50 16.76 -35.28
C GLY A 60 -15.54 17.80 -35.90
N PHE A 61 -14.35 17.35 -36.30
CA PHE A 61 -13.31 18.14 -36.97
C PHE A 61 -13.21 17.88 -38.48
N GLN A 62 -14.11 17.06 -39.02
CA GLN A 62 -14.28 16.94 -40.47
C GLN A 62 -15.31 17.96 -40.94
N SER A 63 -14.96 18.71 -41.99
CA SER A 63 -15.88 19.58 -42.71
C SER A 63 -16.11 19.03 -44.11
N THR A 64 -17.35 19.08 -44.57
CA THR A 64 -17.75 18.82 -45.95
C THR A 64 -18.39 20.09 -46.48
N PHE A 65 -17.83 20.64 -47.54
CA PHE A 65 -18.31 21.86 -48.18
C PHE A 65 -19.16 21.52 -49.39
N THR A 66 -20.25 22.26 -49.57
CA THR A 66 -21.01 22.29 -50.81
C THR A 66 -20.57 23.53 -51.59
N VAL A 67 -19.84 23.31 -52.68
CA VAL A 67 -19.24 24.35 -53.52
C VAL A 67 -19.92 24.33 -54.88
N GLU A 68 -20.49 25.45 -55.28
CA GLU A 68 -21.08 25.62 -56.61
C GLU A 68 -19.97 25.92 -57.63
N CYS A 69 -19.95 25.20 -58.75
CA CYS A 69 -19.06 25.51 -59.86
C CYS A 69 -19.50 26.80 -60.55
N GLU A 70 -18.61 27.78 -60.64
CA GLU A 70 -18.90 29.09 -61.24
C GLU A 70 -19.21 29.00 -62.75
N GLU A 71 -18.71 27.98 -63.44
CA GLU A 71 -18.92 27.81 -64.89
C GLU A 71 -20.20 27.06 -65.25
N CYS A 72 -20.57 26.02 -64.49
CA CYS A 72 -21.68 25.13 -64.85
C CYS A 72 -22.82 25.08 -63.81
N GLY A 73 -22.70 25.78 -62.68
CA GLY A 73 -23.72 25.82 -61.62
C GLY A 73 -23.89 24.49 -60.84
N ILE A 74 -23.06 23.48 -61.11
CA ILE A 74 -23.16 22.18 -60.44
C ILE A 74 -22.63 22.30 -59.01
N LEU A 75 -23.43 21.83 -58.04
CA LEU A 75 -23.05 21.73 -56.64
C LEU A 75 -22.15 20.50 -56.42
N ASN A 76 -20.90 20.75 -56.03
CA ASN A 76 -19.91 19.74 -55.69
C ASN A 76 -19.77 19.61 -54.18
N LEU A 77 -19.62 18.37 -53.71
CA LEU A 77 -19.26 18.07 -52.33
C LEU A 77 -17.75 17.94 -52.21
N VAL A 78 -17.13 18.83 -51.44
CA VAL A 78 -15.69 18.88 -51.23
C VAL A 78 -15.40 18.57 -49.76
N GLU A 79 -14.75 17.44 -49.52
CA GLU A 79 -14.33 17.03 -48.18
C GLU A 79 -13.02 17.75 -47.79
N ALA A 80 -12.99 18.36 -46.61
CA ALA A 80 -11.83 19.12 -46.12
C ALA A 80 -10.67 18.24 -45.64
N GLY A 81 -10.92 16.94 -45.48
CA GLY A 81 -9.98 15.97 -44.95
C GLY A 81 -10.20 14.60 -45.57
N LYS A 82 -9.18 13.76 -45.49
CA LYS A 82 -9.23 12.39 -46.00
C LYS A 82 -10.19 11.53 -45.17
N ILE A 83 -10.77 10.54 -45.84
CA ILE A 83 -11.60 9.50 -45.24
C ILE A 83 -10.92 8.16 -45.49
N HIS A 84 -10.79 7.35 -44.43
CA HIS A 84 -10.40 5.96 -44.54
C HIS A 84 -11.58 5.05 -44.16
N VAL A 85 -11.47 3.81 -44.60
CA VAL A 85 -12.48 2.77 -44.38
C VAL A 85 -11.88 1.70 -43.50
N SER A 86 -12.55 1.41 -42.39
CA SER A 86 -12.17 0.33 -41.50
C SER A 86 -12.43 -1.04 -42.11
N LYS A 87 -11.89 -2.10 -41.49
CA LYS A 87 -12.12 -3.50 -41.88
C LYS A 87 -13.60 -3.90 -41.91
N GLU A 88 -14.44 -3.22 -41.15
CA GLU A 88 -15.89 -3.45 -41.06
C GLU A 88 -16.70 -2.53 -42.03
N ASN A 89 -16.04 -1.92 -43.03
CA ASN A 89 -16.65 -0.99 -44.00
C ASN A 89 -17.24 0.30 -43.40
N PHE A 90 -16.91 0.65 -42.16
CA PHE A 90 -17.24 1.97 -41.62
C PHE A 90 -16.25 3.02 -42.12
N LYS A 91 -16.77 4.18 -42.55
CA LYS A 91 -16.00 5.36 -42.94
C LYS A 91 -15.62 6.20 -41.71
N TYR A 92 -14.36 6.62 -41.65
CA TYR A 92 -13.79 7.43 -40.60
C TYR A 92 -13.01 8.59 -41.20
N ALA A 93 -13.22 9.81 -40.67
CA ALA A 93 -12.44 10.96 -41.10
C ALA A 93 -11.09 10.98 -40.39
N ASP A 94 -9.99 11.07 -41.15
CA ASP A 94 -8.62 11.03 -40.65
C ASP A 94 -8.38 12.04 -39.53
N ASN A 95 -8.95 13.23 -39.67
CA ASN A 95 -8.78 14.35 -38.75
C ASN A 95 -9.32 13.99 -37.35
N ASN A 96 -10.48 13.34 -37.30
CA ASN A 96 -11.12 12.90 -36.06
C ASN A 96 -10.33 11.73 -35.45
N THR A 97 -9.95 10.74 -36.26
CA THR A 97 -9.15 9.59 -35.79
C THR A 97 -7.83 10.07 -35.18
N LYS A 98 -7.10 10.99 -35.84
CA LYS A 98 -5.84 11.57 -35.34
C LYS A 98 -6.02 12.40 -34.08
N LEU A 99 -7.10 13.20 -33.99
CA LEU A 99 -7.38 13.97 -32.79
C LEU A 99 -7.66 13.06 -31.59
N ILE A 100 -8.49 12.03 -31.78
CA ILE A 100 -8.82 11.08 -30.72
C ILE A 100 -7.59 10.26 -30.32
N PHE A 101 -6.78 9.81 -31.28
CA PHE A 101 -5.48 9.21 -31.02
C PHE A 101 -4.58 10.13 -30.18
N GLY A 102 -4.43 11.40 -30.57
CA GLY A 102 -3.61 12.38 -29.85
C GLY A 102 -4.12 12.66 -28.43
N ILE A 103 -5.44 12.73 -28.23
CA ILE A 103 -6.06 12.87 -26.91
C ILE A 103 -5.75 11.66 -26.03
N ILE A 104 -5.90 10.44 -26.55
CA ILE A 104 -5.61 9.20 -25.81
C ILE A 104 -4.11 9.11 -25.50
N TYR A 105 -3.25 9.43 -26.46
CA TYR A 105 -1.80 9.47 -26.31
C TYR A 105 -1.37 10.45 -25.20
N ALA A 106 -2.05 11.59 -25.07
CA ALA A 106 -1.83 12.56 -24.00
C ALA A 106 -2.40 12.12 -22.62
N GLY A 107 -2.99 10.93 -22.51
CA GLY A 107 -3.61 10.43 -21.27
C GLY A 107 -4.91 11.15 -20.91
N LEU A 108 -5.60 11.74 -21.88
CA LEU A 108 -6.79 12.56 -21.68
C LEU A 108 -8.05 11.81 -22.10
N GLY A 109 -9.14 12.02 -21.35
CA GLY A 109 -10.47 11.52 -21.72
C GLY A 109 -11.31 12.58 -22.43
N CYS A 110 -12.47 12.17 -22.96
CA CYS A 110 -13.44 13.04 -23.63
C CYS A 110 -13.79 14.33 -22.84
N THR A 111 -13.88 14.27 -21.51
CA THR A 111 -14.13 15.47 -20.69
C THR A 111 -12.94 16.44 -20.69
N ALA A 112 -11.72 15.93 -20.59
CA ALA A 112 -10.52 16.77 -20.58
C ALA A 112 -10.27 17.36 -21.97
N SER A 113 -10.48 16.59 -23.04
CA SER A 113 -10.41 17.13 -24.40
C SER A 113 -11.45 18.21 -24.63
N THR A 114 -12.70 18.03 -24.19
CA THR A 114 -13.73 19.07 -24.26
C THR A 114 -13.28 20.35 -23.57
N LYS A 115 -12.62 20.26 -22.40
CA LYS A 115 -12.07 21.43 -21.70
C LYS A 115 -10.99 22.13 -22.52
N ILE A 116 -10.05 21.38 -23.10
CA ILE A 116 -8.97 21.95 -23.93
C ILE A 116 -9.53 22.62 -25.17
N LEU A 117 -10.43 21.93 -25.88
CA LEU A 117 -11.09 22.46 -27.08
C LEU A 117 -11.91 23.71 -26.74
N ALA A 118 -12.61 23.71 -25.60
CA ALA A 118 -13.30 24.89 -25.11
C ALA A 118 -12.33 26.02 -24.78
N CYS A 119 -11.17 25.78 -24.16
CA CYS A 119 -10.15 26.81 -23.95
C CYS A 119 -9.62 27.40 -25.26
N ALA A 120 -9.50 26.57 -26.30
CA ALA A 120 -9.10 26.97 -27.65
C ALA A 120 -10.27 27.55 -28.49
N ASN A 121 -11.47 27.72 -27.90
CA ASN A 121 -12.69 28.15 -28.58
C ASN A 121 -13.01 27.31 -29.84
N MET A 122 -12.84 26.00 -29.75
CA MET A 122 -13.21 25.03 -30.78
C MET A 122 -14.45 24.25 -30.36
N ALA A 123 -15.23 23.80 -31.36
CA ALA A 123 -16.35 22.91 -31.13
C ALA A 123 -15.86 21.58 -30.54
N ALA A 124 -16.54 21.11 -29.50
CA ALA A 124 -16.22 19.83 -28.89
C ALA A 124 -16.79 18.67 -29.70
N ILE A 125 -16.06 17.55 -29.74
CA ILE A 125 -16.58 16.27 -30.23
C ILE A 125 -17.59 15.73 -29.20
N SER A 126 -18.74 15.24 -29.65
CA SER A 126 -19.70 14.64 -28.72
C SER A 126 -19.14 13.37 -28.08
N PRO A 127 -19.66 12.98 -26.90
CA PRO A 127 -19.27 11.71 -26.29
C PRO A 127 -19.55 10.49 -27.17
N VAL A 128 -20.55 10.56 -28.05
CA VAL A 128 -20.94 9.46 -28.96
C VAL A 128 -19.90 9.31 -30.06
N LEU A 129 -19.58 10.41 -30.75
CA LEU A 129 -18.58 10.43 -31.80
C LEU A 129 -17.19 10.12 -31.23
N PHE A 130 -16.85 10.68 -30.07
CA PHE A 130 -15.60 10.35 -29.36
C PHE A 130 -15.48 8.84 -29.14
N LYS A 131 -16.54 8.20 -28.61
CA LYS A 131 -16.53 6.75 -28.37
C LYS A 131 -16.45 5.92 -29.64
N ARG A 132 -17.02 6.40 -30.76
CA ARG A 132 -16.91 5.72 -32.06
C ARG A 132 -15.46 5.67 -32.53
N TYR A 133 -14.77 6.81 -32.56
CA TYR A 133 -13.36 6.88 -32.96
C TYR A 133 -12.41 6.24 -31.92
N GLU A 134 -12.74 6.31 -30.61
CA GLU A 134 -11.97 5.59 -29.58
C GLU A 134 -12.00 4.07 -29.79
N ARG A 135 -13.12 3.51 -30.26
CA ARG A 135 -13.24 2.08 -30.58
C ARG A 135 -12.49 1.66 -31.83
N GLU A 136 -12.27 2.59 -32.76
CA GLU A 136 -11.39 2.37 -33.92
C GLU A 136 -9.92 2.40 -33.49
N VAL A 137 -9.52 3.45 -32.77
CA VAL A 137 -8.12 3.69 -32.42
C VAL A 137 -7.64 2.74 -31.32
N GLY A 138 -8.50 2.37 -30.37
CA GLY A 138 -8.17 1.54 -29.22
C GLY A 138 -7.48 0.22 -29.58
N PRO A 139 -8.08 -0.63 -30.43
CA PRO A 139 -7.44 -1.88 -30.87
C PRO A 139 -6.10 -1.68 -31.58
N ALA A 140 -5.93 -0.60 -32.35
CA ALA A 140 -4.66 -0.30 -33.00
C ALA A 140 -3.59 0.12 -31.99
N ILE A 141 -3.95 0.94 -30.99
CA ILE A 141 -3.06 1.26 -29.86
C ILE A 141 -2.70 -0.02 -29.10
N GLU A 142 -3.69 -0.88 -28.81
CA GLU A 142 -3.45 -2.14 -28.09
C GLU A 142 -2.49 -3.05 -28.86
N ALA A 143 -2.65 -3.19 -30.18
CA ALA A 143 -1.74 -3.97 -31.02
C ALA A 143 -0.31 -3.42 -30.98
N VAL A 144 -0.14 -2.11 -31.24
CA VAL A 144 1.19 -1.46 -31.24
C VAL A 144 1.83 -1.50 -29.85
N ALA A 145 1.03 -1.35 -28.79
CA ALA A 145 1.52 -1.46 -27.42
C ALA A 145 1.99 -2.89 -27.11
N LYS A 146 1.29 -3.93 -27.59
CA LYS A 146 1.72 -5.33 -27.46
C LYS A 146 2.99 -5.60 -28.25
N ASP A 147 3.12 -5.12 -29.48
CA ASP A 147 4.36 -5.23 -30.27
C ASP A 147 5.54 -4.55 -29.55
N SER A 148 5.31 -3.36 -28.99
CA SER A 148 6.31 -2.65 -28.18
C SER A 148 6.69 -3.43 -26.91
N CYS A 149 5.72 -4.11 -26.27
CA CYS A 149 5.97 -4.97 -25.11
C CYS A 149 6.84 -6.17 -25.49
N HIS A 150 6.62 -6.78 -26.67
CA HIS A 150 7.48 -7.85 -27.19
C HIS A 150 8.93 -7.39 -27.36
N VAL A 151 9.14 -6.24 -28.01
CA VAL A 151 10.50 -5.67 -28.18
C VAL A 151 11.13 -5.38 -26.82
N ALA A 152 10.37 -4.77 -25.90
CA ALA A 152 10.84 -4.47 -24.55
C ALA A 152 11.20 -5.73 -23.75
N ALA A 153 10.44 -6.83 -23.90
CA ALA A 153 10.72 -8.10 -23.24
C ALA A 153 12.02 -8.74 -23.76
N THR A 154 12.27 -8.69 -25.07
CA THR A 154 13.54 -9.17 -25.64
C THR A 154 14.73 -8.34 -25.14
N GLU A 155 14.61 -7.01 -25.16
CA GLU A 155 15.65 -6.10 -24.66
C GLU A 155 15.89 -6.30 -23.15
N GLU A 156 14.83 -6.48 -22.37
CA GLU A 156 14.91 -6.80 -20.95
C GLU A 156 15.74 -8.06 -20.71
N ARG A 157 15.56 -9.10 -21.53
CA ARG A 157 16.39 -10.31 -21.48
C ARG A 157 17.85 -10.02 -21.69
N GLU A 158 18.17 -9.35 -22.78
CA GLU A 158 19.56 -9.01 -23.10
C GLU A 158 20.20 -8.19 -21.97
N LEU A 159 19.49 -7.21 -21.42
CA LEU A 159 19.98 -6.36 -20.34
C LEU A 159 20.19 -7.13 -19.02
N VAL A 160 19.32 -8.08 -18.69
CA VAL A 160 19.46 -8.94 -17.50
C VAL A 160 20.69 -9.82 -17.63
N ILE A 161 20.89 -10.44 -18.79
CA ILE A 161 22.06 -11.27 -19.09
C ILE A 161 23.34 -10.43 -18.97
N GLN A 162 23.40 -9.28 -19.64
CA GLN A 162 24.56 -8.39 -19.64
C GLN A 162 24.91 -7.83 -18.26
N ASN A 163 23.91 -7.56 -17.41
CA ASN A 163 24.11 -6.90 -16.12
C ASN A 163 24.02 -7.85 -14.92
N ILE A 164 24.01 -9.17 -15.13
CA ILE A 164 23.76 -10.15 -14.07
C ILE A 164 24.63 -9.89 -12.84
N HIS A 165 25.95 -9.69 -13.01
CA HIS A 165 26.89 -9.38 -11.91
C HIS A 165 26.49 -8.16 -11.07
N LYS A 166 25.98 -7.09 -11.70
CA LYS A 166 25.54 -5.87 -11.00
C LYS A 166 24.22 -6.09 -10.27
N LEU A 167 23.33 -6.90 -10.84
CA LEU A 167 22.04 -7.26 -10.23
C LEU A 167 22.24 -8.15 -9.00
N CYS A 168 23.20 -9.10 -9.07
CA CYS A 168 23.60 -9.94 -7.94
C CYS A 168 24.03 -9.13 -6.72
N ASN A 169 24.73 -8.02 -6.94
CA ASN A 169 25.21 -7.14 -5.87
C ASN A 169 24.11 -6.23 -5.27
N LYS A 170 23.02 -5.99 -6.01
CA LYS A 170 21.92 -5.11 -5.58
C LYS A 170 20.78 -5.87 -4.91
N LEU A 171 20.59 -7.15 -5.22
CA LEU A 171 19.57 -7.97 -4.58
C LEU A 171 20.01 -8.44 -3.18
N PRO A 172 19.08 -8.57 -2.22
CA PRO A 172 19.36 -9.22 -0.96
C PRO A 172 19.96 -10.63 -1.17
N LYS A 173 21.05 -10.95 -0.46
CA LYS A 173 21.82 -12.20 -0.63
C LYS A 173 20.96 -13.47 -0.65
N LYS A 174 19.88 -13.51 0.14
CA LYS A 174 18.95 -14.64 0.21
C LYS A 174 18.14 -14.81 -1.08
N ILE A 175 17.62 -13.71 -1.64
CA ILE A 175 16.90 -13.72 -2.93
C ILE A 175 17.87 -14.16 -4.04
N PHE A 176 19.10 -13.63 -4.02
CA PHE A 176 20.13 -14.00 -4.97
C PHE A 176 20.48 -15.51 -4.94
N GLN A 177 20.71 -16.08 -3.75
CA GLN A 177 21.10 -17.50 -3.61
C GLN A 177 20.01 -18.47 -4.08
N GLU A 178 18.73 -18.14 -3.88
CA GLU A 178 17.60 -18.96 -4.34
C GLU A 178 17.31 -18.79 -5.85
N LEU A 179 17.54 -17.60 -6.41
CA LEU A 179 17.35 -17.35 -7.83
C LEU A 179 18.51 -17.88 -8.68
N TYR A 180 19.72 -17.95 -8.12
CA TYR A 180 20.95 -18.28 -8.84
C TYR A 180 21.80 -19.34 -8.13
N PRO A 181 21.24 -20.54 -7.84
CA PRO A 181 21.91 -21.56 -7.02
C PRO A 181 23.21 -22.09 -7.64
N PHE A 182 23.31 -22.11 -8.98
CA PHE A 182 24.48 -22.60 -9.71
C PHE A 182 25.51 -21.53 -10.08
N TYR A 183 25.21 -20.25 -9.85
CA TYR A 183 26.08 -19.14 -10.25
C TYR A 183 27.45 -19.18 -9.57
N ARG A 184 27.52 -19.71 -8.34
CA ARG A 184 28.78 -19.91 -7.62
C ARG A 184 29.71 -20.92 -8.32
N ASN A 185 29.14 -21.96 -8.94
CA ASN A 185 29.90 -22.94 -9.74
C ASN A 185 30.29 -22.40 -11.12
N LEU A 186 29.57 -21.39 -11.61
CA LEU A 186 29.83 -20.77 -12.90
C LEU A 186 30.91 -19.68 -12.84
N CYS A 187 30.95 -18.88 -11.77
CA CYS A 187 32.06 -17.94 -11.53
C CYS A 187 33.41 -18.67 -11.51
N SER A 188 33.48 -19.85 -10.90
CA SER A 188 34.69 -20.68 -10.93
C SER A 188 35.09 -21.19 -12.32
N PHE A 189 34.14 -21.31 -13.25
CA PHE A 189 34.40 -21.77 -14.63
C PHE A 189 34.85 -20.61 -15.55
N MET A 190 34.31 -19.41 -15.33
CA MET A 190 34.72 -18.19 -16.04
C MET A 190 36.07 -17.64 -15.54
N ASP A 191 36.37 -17.81 -14.25
CA ASP A 191 37.69 -17.46 -13.68
C ASP A 191 38.80 -18.40 -14.20
N SER A 192 38.47 -19.65 -14.58
CA SER A 192 39.43 -20.59 -15.21
C SER A 192 39.69 -20.32 -16.70
N THR A 193 38.85 -19.56 -17.39
CA THR A 193 39.03 -19.27 -18.83
C THR A 193 39.86 -18.01 -19.11
N VAL A 194 40.35 -17.32 -18.08
CA VAL A 194 41.28 -16.19 -18.21
C VAL A 194 42.75 -16.63 -18.32
N GLY A 195 43.05 -17.93 -18.24
CA GLY A 195 44.42 -18.42 -18.40
C GLY A 195 44.51 -19.84 -18.94
N SER A 196 44.42 -20.00 -20.27
CA SER A 196 45.26 -20.90 -21.08
C SER A 196 44.59 -21.19 -22.44
N GLU A 197 45.42 -21.32 -23.47
CA GLU A 197 45.05 -21.48 -24.86
C GLU A 197 44.28 -22.77 -25.19
N ARG A 198 43.30 -22.61 -26.10
CA ARG A 198 42.74 -23.52 -27.12
C ARG A 198 43.03 -25.02 -26.98
N ASN A 199 41.99 -25.79 -26.67
CA ASN A 199 41.51 -26.94 -27.48
C ASN A 199 40.27 -27.56 -26.81
N GLU A 200 39.06 -27.18 -27.25
CA GLU A 200 37.81 -27.98 -27.10
C GLU A 200 36.61 -27.24 -27.75
N ILE A 201 36.64 -27.07 -29.08
CA ILE A 201 35.61 -26.30 -29.81
C ILE A 201 34.28 -27.09 -29.96
N GLY A 202 34.27 -28.40 -29.73
CA GLY A 202 33.05 -29.24 -29.87
C GLY A 202 32.11 -29.28 -28.65
N ILE A 203 32.56 -28.87 -27.46
CA ILE A 203 31.79 -28.95 -26.20
C ILE A 203 31.23 -27.56 -25.79
N LEU A 204 31.78 -26.48 -26.35
CA LEU A 204 31.44 -25.10 -26.02
C LEU A 204 30.14 -24.61 -26.68
N GLU A 205 29.80 -25.08 -27.88
CA GLU A 205 28.56 -24.67 -28.55
C GLU A 205 27.30 -25.24 -27.86
N ASP A 206 27.34 -26.50 -27.42
CA ASP A 206 26.23 -27.19 -26.74
C ASP A 206 25.98 -26.67 -25.31
N ASN A 207 27.03 -26.25 -24.60
CA ASN A 207 26.90 -25.68 -23.25
C ASN A 207 26.50 -24.20 -23.26
N SER A 208 26.90 -23.42 -24.28
CA SER A 208 26.45 -22.02 -24.42
C SER A 208 24.97 -21.92 -24.79
N THR A 209 24.47 -22.83 -25.63
CA THR A 209 23.06 -22.91 -26.00
C THR A 209 22.19 -23.44 -24.86
N LYS A 210 22.68 -24.41 -24.08
CA LYS A 210 22.05 -24.83 -22.81
C LYS A 210 22.04 -23.71 -21.77
N PHE A 211 23.14 -22.97 -21.65
CA PHE A 211 23.26 -21.80 -20.77
C PHE A 211 22.30 -20.67 -21.17
N ASP A 212 22.20 -20.35 -22.46
CA ASP A 212 21.28 -19.32 -22.98
C ASP A 212 19.80 -19.75 -22.89
N GLN A 213 19.52 -21.07 -22.94
CA GLN A 213 18.21 -21.65 -22.63
C GLN A 213 17.89 -21.55 -21.14
N ASP A 214 18.77 -22.01 -20.25
CA ASP A 214 18.55 -22.04 -18.81
C ASP A 214 18.52 -20.62 -18.19
N LEU A 215 19.31 -19.68 -18.76
CA LEU A 215 19.31 -18.26 -18.39
C LEU A 215 18.11 -17.51 -19.00
N GLY A 216 17.69 -17.95 -20.19
CA GLY A 216 16.45 -17.57 -20.84
C GLY A 216 15.19 -18.17 -20.22
N GLU A 217 15.24 -18.73 -19.02
CA GLU A 217 14.03 -19.05 -18.25
C GLU A 217 13.87 -18.12 -17.03
N ILE A 218 14.76 -17.13 -16.85
CA ILE A 218 14.93 -16.44 -15.56
C ILE A 218 15.13 -14.92 -15.74
N ILE A 219 14.07 -14.12 -15.52
CA ILE A 219 14.16 -12.64 -15.40
C ILE A 219 13.54 -12.12 -14.13
N ASN A 220 14.39 -11.61 -13.23
CA ASN A 220 14.01 -11.36 -11.84
C ASN A 220 14.03 -9.89 -11.41
N ILE A 221 14.41 -8.95 -12.29
CA ILE A 221 14.39 -7.50 -12.02
C ILE A 221 14.10 -6.79 -13.33
N ILE A 222 13.16 -5.83 -13.36
CA ILE A 222 12.99 -4.94 -14.52
C ILE A 222 14.16 -3.96 -14.55
N VAL A 223 15.11 -4.19 -15.44
CA VAL A 223 16.34 -3.41 -15.68
C VAL A 223 16.10 -2.32 -16.72
N SER A 224 15.30 -2.60 -17.75
CA SER A 224 15.03 -1.64 -18.83
C SER A 224 14.19 -0.45 -18.34
N GLY A 225 13.41 -0.64 -17.28
CA GLY A 225 12.39 0.31 -16.83
C GLY A 225 11.20 0.44 -17.80
N LYS A 226 11.11 -0.42 -18.82
CA LYS A 226 10.05 -0.41 -19.82
C LYS A 226 8.87 -1.28 -19.37
N VAL A 227 7.70 -1.02 -19.96
CA VAL A 227 6.51 -1.85 -19.75
C VAL A 227 6.67 -3.13 -20.55
N LEU A 228 6.77 -4.26 -19.85
CA LEU A 228 6.94 -5.58 -20.46
C LEU A 228 5.62 -6.22 -20.85
N ASP A 229 4.54 -5.90 -20.12
CA ASP A 229 3.18 -6.18 -20.56
C ASP A 229 2.13 -5.42 -19.74
N TYR A 230 0.87 -5.50 -20.16
CA TYR A 230 -0.30 -4.98 -19.47
C TYR A 230 -1.54 -5.87 -19.69
N GLU A 231 -2.48 -5.78 -18.74
CA GLU A 231 -3.77 -6.44 -18.84
C GLU A 231 -4.88 -5.61 -18.19
N THR A 232 -6.10 -5.72 -18.71
CA THR A 232 -7.27 -5.02 -18.18
C THR A 232 -8.29 -6.00 -17.61
N ARG A 233 -8.87 -5.65 -16.45
CA ARG A 233 -10.04 -6.34 -15.90
C ARG A 233 -11.21 -5.37 -15.87
N ASN A 234 -12.38 -5.84 -16.25
CA ASN A 234 -13.63 -5.10 -16.25
C ASN A 234 -14.72 -5.98 -15.64
N ARG A 235 -15.27 -5.50 -14.52
CA ARG A 235 -16.30 -6.20 -13.74
C ARG A 235 -17.73 -5.81 -14.09
N LYS A 236 -17.91 -4.86 -15.00
CA LYS A 236 -19.22 -4.30 -15.30
C LYS A 236 -19.34 -4.00 -16.78
N CYS A 237 -20.45 -4.41 -17.37
CA CYS A 237 -20.90 -3.90 -18.66
C CYS A 237 -22.35 -3.45 -18.51
N LEU A 238 -22.63 -2.21 -18.90
CA LEU A 238 -23.95 -1.61 -18.78
C LEU A 238 -25.00 -2.36 -19.62
N LEU A 239 -24.64 -2.81 -20.83
CA LEU A 239 -25.55 -3.53 -21.72
C LEU A 239 -25.85 -4.93 -21.20
N CYS A 240 -24.84 -5.65 -20.67
CA CYS A 240 -25.07 -6.91 -19.97
C CYS A 240 -25.96 -6.74 -18.74
N ASP A 241 -25.79 -5.67 -17.96
CA ASP A 241 -26.65 -5.37 -16.80
C ASP A 241 -28.12 -5.15 -17.21
N PHE A 242 -28.36 -4.74 -18.46
CA PHE A 242 -29.69 -4.59 -19.06
C PHE A 242 -30.23 -5.88 -19.71
N GLY A 243 -29.48 -6.98 -19.66
CA GLY A 243 -29.90 -8.28 -20.18
C GLY A 243 -29.52 -8.54 -21.64
N HIS A 244 -28.72 -7.67 -22.28
CA HIS A 244 -28.17 -7.94 -23.60
C HIS A 244 -27.13 -9.07 -23.52
N LYS A 245 -27.08 -9.91 -24.56
CA LYS A 245 -26.07 -10.96 -24.63
C LYS A 245 -24.70 -10.35 -24.93
N LYS A 246 -23.63 -11.07 -24.60
CA LYS A 246 -22.26 -10.53 -24.76
C LYS A 246 -21.90 -10.34 -26.23
N GLU A 247 -22.46 -11.15 -27.09
CA GLU A 247 -22.20 -11.19 -28.53
C GLU A 247 -22.87 -10.01 -29.25
N ASP A 248 -23.86 -9.37 -28.61
CA ASP A 248 -24.66 -8.28 -29.21
C ASP A 248 -23.95 -6.92 -29.17
N HIS A 249 -22.79 -6.81 -28.52
CA HIS A 249 -22.06 -5.55 -28.36
C HIS A 249 -20.57 -5.77 -28.06
N ASP A 250 -19.77 -4.69 -28.14
CA ASP A 250 -18.37 -4.69 -27.68
C ASP A 250 -18.31 -4.81 -26.15
N CYS A 251 -18.47 -6.05 -25.67
CA CYS A 251 -18.54 -6.38 -24.27
C CYS A 251 -17.15 -6.61 -23.69
N ARG A 252 -16.60 -5.60 -23.02
CA ARG A 252 -15.31 -5.71 -22.32
C ARG A 252 -15.42 -6.44 -20.97
N LEU A 253 -16.59 -6.95 -20.57
CA LEU A 253 -16.80 -7.66 -19.30
C LEU A 253 -16.03 -9.00 -19.27
N ASN A 254 -14.89 -9.00 -18.59
CA ASN A 254 -13.98 -10.13 -18.49
C ASN A 254 -13.69 -10.57 -17.04
N PHE A 255 -14.32 -9.95 -16.04
CA PHE A 255 -14.10 -10.29 -14.63
C PHE A 255 -15.40 -10.43 -13.83
N LYS A 256 -15.47 -11.45 -12.96
CA LYS A 256 -16.68 -11.78 -12.18
C LYS A 256 -16.51 -11.60 -10.66
N GLY A 257 -15.31 -11.26 -10.18
CA GLY A 257 -14.99 -11.11 -8.74
C GLY A 257 -15.21 -9.70 -8.16
N SER A 258 -14.73 -9.49 -6.93
CA SER A 258 -14.75 -8.18 -6.25
C SER A 258 -13.79 -7.17 -6.94
N ALA A 259 -14.02 -5.85 -6.78
CA ALA A 259 -13.16 -4.85 -7.43
C ALA A 259 -11.73 -4.93 -6.88
N LYS A 260 -11.62 -5.30 -5.60
CA LYS A 260 -10.38 -5.61 -4.89
C LYS A 260 -9.66 -6.84 -5.45
N ALA A 261 -10.38 -7.83 -5.94
CA ALA A 261 -9.81 -9.04 -6.54
C ALA A 261 -9.31 -8.83 -7.99
N MET A 262 -9.58 -7.68 -8.60
CA MET A 262 -9.16 -7.42 -9.98
C MET A 262 -7.64 -7.30 -10.07
N GLU A 263 -7.01 -6.57 -9.15
CA GLU A 263 -5.56 -6.38 -9.14
C GLU A 263 -4.79 -7.69 -8.87
N PRO A 264 -5.14 -8.52 -7.86
CA PRO A 264 -4.54 -9.84 -7.71
C PRO A 264 -4.72 -10.76 -8.92
N ALA A 265 -5.89 -10.70 -9.57
CA ALA A 265 -6.16 -11.48 -10.77
C ALA A 265 -5.38 -10.98 -12.00
N VAL A 266 -5.09 -9.68 -12.08
CA VAL A 266 -4.18 -9.11 -13.08
C VAL A 266 -2.75 -9.53 -12.75
N GLY A 267 -2.27 -9.32 -11.52
CA GLY A 267 -0.91 -9.67 -11.13
C GLY A 267 -0.58 -11.14 -11.34
N SER A 268 -1.48 -12.06 -10.96
CA SER A 268 -1.31 -13.50 -11.22
C SER A 268 -1.31 -13.85 -12.71
N SER A 269 -2.18 -13.21 -13.50
CA SER A 269 -2.24 -13.45 -14.93
C SER A 269 -1.01 -12.91 -15.63
N LEU A 270 -0.55 -11.72 -15.24
CA LEU A 270 0.67 -11.11 -15.75
C LEU A 270 1.94 -11.90 -15.36
N ALA A 271 1.89 -12.67 -14.27
CA ALA A 271 3.02 -13.48 -13.85
C ALA A 271 3.18 -14.79 -14.64
N TYR A 272 2.08 -15.43 -15.06
CA TYR A 272 2.11 -16.81 -15.57
C TYR A 272 1.35 -17.06 -16.87
N ASN A 273 0.40 -16.19 -17.21
CA ASN A 273 -0.50 -16.41 -18.34
C ASN A 273 -0.13 -15.56 -19.56
N ILE A 274 0.96 -14.78 -19.48
CA ILE A 274 1.43 -13.96 -20.58
C ILE A 274 2.27 -14.80 -21.55
N GLU A 275 1.89 -14.77 -22.81
CA GLU A 275 2.63 -15.39 -23.91
C GLU A 275 3.95 -14.66 -24.19
N ILE A 276 3.96 -13.31 -24.23
CA ILE A 276 5.15 -12.47 -24.43
C ILE A 276 6.31 -12.90 -23.53
N LEU A 277 6.09 -12.99 -22.23
CA LEU A 277 7.11 -13.41 -21.28
C LEU A 277 7.58 -14.84 -21.56
N LYS A 278 6.67 -15.78 -21.81
CA LYS A 278 7.03 -17.18 -22.15
C LYS A 278 7.86 -17.28 -23.42
N THR A 279 7.45 -16.60 -24.50
CA THR A 279 8.14 -16.63 -25.80
C THR A 279 9.49 -15.94 -25.74
N SER A 280 9.63 -14.90 -24.93
CA SER A 280 10.90 -14.22 -24.72
C SER A 280 11.81 -14.94 -23.73
N GLY A 281 11.30 -15.92 -22.98
CA GLY A 281 12.08 -16.62 -21.96
C GLY A 281 12.17 -15.88 -20.62
N LEU A 282 11.09 -15.24 -20.21
CA LEU A 282 11.02 -14.44 -18.99
C LEU A 282 10.05 -15.06 -18.00
N GLN A 283 10.43 -15.02 -16.73
CA GLN A 283 9.57 -15.46 -15.63
C GLN A 283 9.64 -14.50 -14.46
N VAL A 284 8.49 -14.05 -13.97
CA VAL A 284 8.43 -13.13 -12.82
C VAL A 284 8.70 -13.87 -11.51
N ARG A 285 9.86 -13.61 -10.88
CA ARG A 285 10.19 -14.13 -9.53
C ARG A 285 10.20 -13.09 -8.42
N VAL A 286 10.19 -11.81 -8.76
CA VAL A 286 10.15 -10.71 -7.77
C VAL A 286 9.05 -9.73 -8.16
N LEU A 287 8.08 -9.53 -7.26
CA LEU A 287 7.04 -8.52 -7.38
C LEU A 287 7.43 -7.29 -6.56
N ILE A 288 7.45 -6.11 -7.18
CA ILE A 288 7.57 -4.84 -6.46
C ILE A 288 6.19 -4.18 -6.44
N GLY A 289 5.63 -3.91 -5.27
CA GLY A 289 4.27 -3.37 -5.15
C GLY A 289 3.98 -2.73 -3.81
N ASP A 290 2.77 -2.23 -3.62
CA ASP A 290 2.31 -1.68 -2.34
C ASP A 290 2.31 -2.74 -1.22
N GLU A 291 1.94 -2.38 0.01
CA GLU A 291 1.97 -3.32 1.14
C GLU A 291 0.81 -4.34 1.14
N ASP A 292 -0.06 -4.36 0.12
CA ASP A 292 -1.23 -5.24 0.09
C ASP A 292 -0.84 -6.69 -0.27
N SER A 293 -1.22 -7.65 0.59
CA SER A 293 -0.81 -9.06 0.44
C SER A 293 -1.63 -9.83 -0.60
N ALA A 294 -2.70 -9.25 -1.14
CA ALA A 294 -3.64 -9.96 -2.02
C ALA A 294 -2.99 -10.37 -3.35
N THR A 295 -2.20 -9.48 -3.95
CA THR A 295 -1.57 -9.70 -5.26
C THR A 295 -0.48 -10.77 -5.21
N ILE A 296 0.42 -10.70 -4.22
CA ILE A 296 1.46 -11.73 -4.03
C ILE A 296 0.85 -13.09 -3.67
N SER A 297 -0.24 -13.13 -2.89
CA SER A 297 -0.91 -14.38 -2.53
C SER A 297 -1.53 -15.05 -3.76
N ALA A 298 -2.14 -14.27 -4.66
CA ALA A 298 -2.66 -14.81 -5.92
C ALA A 298 -1.54 -15.32 -6.82
N MET A 299 -0.41 -14.61 -6.90
CA MET A 299 0.75 -15.06 -7.66
C MET A 299 1.31 -16.39 -7.11
N ARG A 300 1.59 -16.48 -5.81
CA ARG A 300 2.13 -17.72 -5.20
C ARG A 300 1.23 -18.94 -5.34
N LYS A 301 -0.09 -18.77 -5.48
CA LYS A 301 -1.01 -19.87 -5.78
C LYS A 301 -0.91 -20.38 -7.22
N GLY A 302 -0.45 -19.55 -8.14
CA GLY A 302 -0.38 -19.85 -9.58
C GLY A 302 0.92 -20.55 -10.01
N THR A 303 1.87 -20.77 -9.10
CA THR A 303 3.16 -21.39 -9.42
C THR A 303 3.67 -22.25 -8.27
N THR A 304 4.51 -23.23 -8.60
CA THR A 304 5.27 -24.01 -7.62
C THR A 304 6.62 -23.35 -7.28
N GLN A 305 7.03 -22.33 -8.03
CA GLN A 305 8.30 -21.64 -7.82
C GLN A 305 8.19 -20.48 -6.82
N THR A 306 9.26 -20.21 -6.09
CA THR A 306 9.30 -19.12 -5.11
C THR A 306 9.21 -17.75 -5.79
N VAL A 307 8.18 -16.97 -5.40
CA VAL A 307 8.03 -15.55 -5.79
C VAL A 307 8.19 -14.64 -4.58
N PHE A 308 9.12 -13.70 -4.68
CA PHE A 308 9.42 -12.70 -3.67
C PHE A 308 8.57 -11.45 -3.86
N LYS A 309 8.29 -10.73 -2.78
CA LYS A 309 7.66 -9.41 -2.82
C LYS A 309 8.57 -8.37 -2.17
N LEU A 310 8.74 -7.24 -2.82
CA LEU A 310 9.39 -6.05 -2.30
C LEU A 310 8.37 -4.90 -2.28
N SER A 311 8.46 -4.04 -1.28
CA SER A 311 7.59 -2.88 -1.15
C SER A 311 8.04 -1.75 -2.07
N ASP A 312 7.10 -1.00 -2.66
CA ASP A 312 7.42 0.15 -3.50
C ASP A 312 7.90 1.35 -2.66
N ALA A 313 8.91 2.07 -3.17
CA ALA A 313 9.46 3.23 -2.46
C ALA A 313 8.43 4.37 -2.31
N ASN A 314 7.48 4.47 -3.24
CA ASN A 314 6.49 5.54 -3.29
C ASN A 314 5.41 5.41 -2.21
N HIS A 315 4.92 4.21 -1.87
CA HIS A 315 4.01 4.05 -0.73
C HIS A 315 4.76 4.22 0.59
N LEU A 316 6.03 3.81 0.67
CA LEU A 316 6.89 4.14 1.80
C LEU A 316 7.01 5.66 2.00
N HIS A 317 7.19 6.44 0.94
CA HIS A 317 7.27 7.90 1.02
C HIS A 317 5.93 8.62 1.27
N LYS A 318 4.80 8.17 0.70
CA LYS A 318 3.47 8.78 0.91
C LYS A 318 2.89 8.51 2.30
N SER A 319 3.27 7.39 2.92
CA SER A 319 2.99 7.10 4.32
C SER A 319 3.60 8.13 5.28
N LEU A 320 4.55 8.95 4.81
CA LEU A 320 5.39 9.82 5.63
C LEU A 320 5.13 11.35 5.52
N ASN A 321 4.37 11.87 4.54
CA ASN A 321 4.17 13.34 4.37
C ASN A 321 2.66 13.70 4.33
N SER A 322 2.00 14.49 5.19
CA SER A 322 2.26 15.70 6.04
C SER A 322 1.99 17.08 5.42
N ASP A 323 1.62 17.18 4.13
CA ASP A 323 1.59 18.48 3.42
C ASP A 323 0.39 19.42 3.73
N PHE A 324 -0.75 18.90 4.21
CA PHE A 324 -1.96 19.74 4.38
C PHE A 324 -1.98 20.56 5.67
N ALA A 325 -1.33 20.04 6.72
CA ALA A 325 -1.30 20.65 8.04
C ALA A 325 -0.38 21.88 8.06
N GLU A 326 0.73 21.82 7.32
CA GLU A 326 1.73 22.90 7.27
C GLU A 326 1.19 24.15 6.57
N LEU A 327 0.47 24.00 5.45
CA LEU A 327 -0.12 25.13 4.73
C LEU A 327 -1.18 25.87 5.58
N ALA A 328 -2.00 25.13 6.32
CA ALA A 328 -3.01 25.72 7.20
C ALA A 328 -2.35 26.50 8.36
N ALA A 329 -1.30 25.94 8.95
CA ALA A 329 -0.53 26.59 10.01
C ALA A 329 0.17 27.86 9.51
N ALA A 330 0.76 27.83 8.31
CA ALA A 330 1.39 28.99 7.70
C ALA A 330 0.39 30.13 7.43
N MET A 331 -0.83 29.83 6.98
CA MET A 331 -1.85 30.86 6.73
C MET A 331 -2.34 31.55 8.02
N LEU A 332 -2.46 30.80 9.11
CA LEU A 332 -2.93 31.33 10.40
C LEU A 332 -1.90 32.21 11.08
N SER A 333 -0.62 32.01 10.78
CA SER A 333 0.47 32.77 11.39
C SER A 333 0.71 34.15 10.78
N ILE A 334 0.19 34.44 9.58
CA ILE A 334 0.40 35.72 8.88
C ILE A 334 -0.22 36.93 9.63
N PRO A 335 -1.51 36.92 10.03
CA PRO A 335 -2.09 38.04 10.78
C PRO A 335 -1.47 38.20 12.16
N GLU A 336 -1.04 37.10 12.80
CA GLU A 336 -0.39 37.17 14.11
C GLU A 336 0.97 37.83 13.97
N HIS A 337 1.76 37.39 13.00
CA HIS A 337 3.05 37.99 12.69
C HIS A 337 2.91 39.50 12.47
N LEU A 338 2.04 39.96 11.55
CA LEU A 338 1.84 41.39 11.19
C LEU A 338 1.53 42.33 12.37
N PHE A 339 1.06 41.79 13.49
CA PHE A 339 0.70 42.52 14.71
C PHE A 339 1.65 42.21 15.88
N ASN A 340 2.86 41.78 15.55
CA ASN A 340 3.94 41.45 16.48
C ASN A 340 3.64 40.27 17.43
N LYS A 341 2.81 39.33 16.99
CA LYS A 341 2.51 38.10 17.74
C LYS A 341 3.16 36.92 17.03
N HIS A 342 4.15 36.34 17.68
CA HIS A 342 5.00 35.32 17.06
C HIS A 342 4.72 33.90 17.57
N ASP A 343 3.71 33.73 18.43
CA ASP A 343 3.39 32.48 19.14
C ASP A 343 3.10 31.29 18.21
N ASN A 344 2.57 31.55 17.00
CA ASN A 344 2.26 30.51 16.01
C ASN A 344 3.06 30.66 14.71
N CYS A 345 4.12 31.46 14.70
CA CYS A 345 4.91 31.70 13.49
C CYS A 345 5.70 30.45 13.05
N GLY A 346 5.74 30.23 11.73
CA GLY A 346 6.55 29.16 11.13
C GLY A 346 8.03 29.53 11.03
N SER A 347 8.84 28.63 10.48
CA SER A 347 10.29 28.79 10.26
C SER A 347 10.70 30.00 9.39
N TRP A 348 9.74 30.68 8.76
CA TRP A 348 9.93 31.90 7.99
C TRP A 348 10.01 33.18 8.84
N CYS A 349 9.58 33.13 10.10
CA CYS A 349 9.64 34.26 11.03
C CYS A 349 11.03 34.39 11.65
N ARG A 350 11.63 35.59 11.55
CA ARG A 350 12.98 35.91 12.10
C ARG A 350 12.94 36.68 13.41
N HIS A 351 11.80 36.65 14.12
CA HIS A 351 11.68 37.31 15.41
C HIS A 351 12.60 36.60 16.42
N GLY A 352 13.64 37.29 16.88
CA GLY A 352 14.65 36.75 17.80
C GLY A 352 16.04 36.54 17.19
N ASP A 353 16.22 36.69 15.88
CA ASP A 353 17.56 36.68 15.28
C ASP A 353 18.28 38.00 15.59
N GLN A 354 19.42 37.92 16.28
CA GLN A 354 20.20 39.08 16.75
C GLN A 354 20.73 40.00 15.63
N ASN A 355 20.49 39.69 14.35
CA ASN A 355 20.90 40.49 13.20
C ASN A 355 19.79 40.77 12.17
N SER A 356 18.51 40.51 12.47
CA SER A 356 17.43 40.85 11.52
C SER A 356 16.84 42.23 11.80
N LYS A 357 17.02 43.16 10.86
CA LYS A 357 16.34 44.45 10.88
C LYS A 357 14.84 44.21 10.95
N ASN A 358 14.22 44.88 11.92
CA ASN A 358 12.81 44.88 12.29
C ASN A 358 11.84 44.54 11.16
N GLN A 359 10.85 43.73 11.51
CA GLN A 359 9.61 43.55 10.76
C GLN A 359 9.16 44.87 10.12
N THR A 360 9.12 44.92 8.79
CA THR A 360 8.98 46.17 8.02
C THR A 360 7.59 46.81 8.15
N VAL A 361 6.59 46.04 8.56
CA VAL A 361 5.21 46.51 8.72
C VAL A 361 4.68 46.02 10.07
N LEU A 362 4.50 46.96 10.99
CA LEU A 362 3.90 46.71 12.30
C LEU A 362 2.54 47.41 12.36
N LEU A 363 1.46 46.63 12.25
CA LEU A 363 0.12 47.17 12.37
C LEU A 363 -0.28 47.20 13.85
N LYS A 364 -0.92 48.30 14.29
CA LYS A 364 -1.34 48.50 15.69
C LYS A 364 -2.86 48.60 15.87
N ASN A 365 -3.62 48.63 14.77
CA ASN A 365 -5.08 48.80 14.83
C ASN A 365 -5.77 47.47 15.16
N GLN A 366 -6.37 47.39 16.35
CA GLN A 366 -6.99 46.17 16.85
C GLN A 366 -8.23 45.73 16.05
N HIS A 367 -9.00 46.67 15.49
CA HIS A 367 -10.12 46.32 14.61
C HIS A 367 -9.64 45.70 13.30
N LEU A 368 -8.52 46.20 12.76
CA LEU A 368 -7.89 45.65 11.56
C LEU A 368 -7.28 44.26 11.83
N TYR A 369 -6.70 44.04 13.02
CA TYR A 369 -6.21 42.72 13.44
C TYR A 369 -7.33 41.68 13.44
N THR A 370 -8.46 42.00 14.07
CA THR A 370 -9.60 41.09 14.15
C THR A 370 -10.17 40.81 12.75
N ALA A 371 -10.30 41.83 11.89
CA ALA A 371 -10.76 41.65 10.52
C ALA A 371 -9.82 40.77 9.67
N LEU A 372 -8.50 40.97 9.77
CA LEU A 372 -7.51 40.16 9.05
C LEU A 372 -7.46 38.73 9.58
N LYS A 373 -7.50 38.55 10.90
CA LYS A 373 -7.54 37.23 11.55
C LYS A 373 -8.76 36.43 11.08
N GLU A 374 -9.95 37.05 11.07
CA GLU A 374 -11.17 36.39 10.58
C GLU A 374 -11.11 36.03 9.09
N ILE A 375 -10.43 36.82 8.26
CA ILE A 375 -10.25 36.54 6.83
C ILE A 375 -9.30 35.34 6.64
N PHE A 376 -8.13 35.36 7.27
CA PHE A 376 -7.12 34.31 7.09
C PHE A 376 -7.51 32.99 7.78
N GLU A 377 -8.25 33.03 8.88
CA GLU A 377 -8.87 31.84 9.46
C GLU A 377 -9.86 31.17 8.50
N LYS A 378 -10.61 31.95 7.72
CA LYS A 378 -11.51 31.40 6.67
C LYS A 378 -10.72 30.75 5.54
N TYR A 379 -9.54 31.25 5.18
CA TYR A 379 -8.67 30.64 4.16
C TYR A 379 -7.96 29.38 4.68
N ALA A 380 -7.40 29.40 5.89
CA ALA A 380 -6.75 28.26 6.51
C ALA A 380 -7.71 27.07 6.73
N LYS A 381 -8.97 27.34 7.15
CA LYS A 381 -10.04 26.33 7.26
C LYS A 381 -10.43 25.71 5.90
N ASN A 382 -10.04 26.33 4.79
CA ASN A 382 -10.24 25.84 3.42
C ASN A 382 -8.91 25.50 2.71
N SER A 383 -7.80 25.29 3.45
CA SER A 383 -6.46 24.97 2.88
C SER A 383 -6.49 23.80 1.90
N GLN A 384 -7.33 22.79 2.16
CA GLN A 384 -7.56 21.66 1.26
C GLN A 384 -8.15 22.06 -0.12
N LYS A 385 -8.97 23.11 -0.20
CA LYS A 385 -9.55 23.65 -1.45
C LYS A 385 -8.62 24.65 -2.16
N LEU A 386 -7.56 25.08 -1.49
CA LEU A 386 -6.51 25.94 -2.04
C LEU A 386 -5.36 25.09 -2.59
N CYS A 387 -5.17 23.88 -2.06
CA CYS A 387 -4.15 22.91 -2.50
C CYS A 387 -4.66 21.91 -3.55
N VAL A 388 -5.98 21.71 -3.66
CA VAL A 388 -6.58 21.14 -4.87
C VAL A 388 -6.97 22.31 -5.73
N SER A 389 -6.47 22.40 -6.97
CA SER A 389 -6.97 23.35 -7.97
C SER A 389 -8.49 23.36 -7.91
N ALA A 390 -9.07 24.39 -7.31
CA ALA A 390 -10.49 24.61 -7.38
C ALA A 390 -10.77 24.87 -8.85
N SER A 391 -11.20 23.83 -9.57
CA SER A 391 -11.74 23.91 -10.94
C SER A 391 -13.05 24.68 -10.84
N ARG A 392 -12.98 25.98 -10.54
CA ARG A 392 -14.02 26.94 -10.88
C ARG A 392 -13.85 27.11 -12.38
N ASP A 393 -14.51 26.26 -13.17
CA ASP A 393 -14.38 26.27 -14.64
C ASP A 393 -14.85 27.62 -15.27
N SER A 394 -15.44 28.52 -14.47
CA SER A 394 -15.64 29.96 -14.80
C SER A 394 -14.33 30.77 -14.90
N HIS A 395 -13.21 30.19 -14.49
CA HIS A 395 -11.88 30.79 -14.56
C HIS A 395 -11.44 31.04 -16.00
N VAL A 396 -11.77 30.16 -16.95
CA VAL A 396 -11.31 30.28 -18.36
C VAL A 396 -11.78 31.59 -18.98
N VAL A 397 -13.05 31.96 -18.81
CA VAL A 397 -13.59 33.24 -19.29
C VAL A 397 -12.92 34.43 -18.60
N ASN A 398 -12.62 34.32 -17.31
CA ASN A 398 -11.96 35.37 -16.54
C ASN A 398 -10.46 35.49 -16.87
N VAL A 399 -9.79 34.38 -17.22
CA VAL A 399 -8.42 34.35 -17.72
C VAL A 399 -8.36 34.99 -19.10
N ASN A 400 -9.25 34.62 -20.02
CA ASN A 400 -9.30 35.24 -21.34
C ASN A 400 -9.47 36.76 -21.21
N LYS A 401 -10.38 37.23 -20.35
CA LYS A 401 -10.54 38.66 -20.04
C LYS A 401 -9.27 39.31 -19.49
N LYS A 402 -8.54 38.64 -18.59
CA LYS A 402 -7.26 39.15 -18.05
C LYS A 402 -6.12 39.15 -19.09
N LEU A 403 -6.12 38.18 -19.99
CA LEU A 403 -5.18 38.08 -21.11
C LEU A 403 -5.62 38.92 -22.31
N GLN A 404 -6.71 39.69 -22.21
CA GLN A 404 -7.31 40.48 -23.29
C GLN A 404 -7.72 39.64 -24.52
N LEU A 405 -7.98 38.35 -24.31
CA LEU A 405 -8.50 37.43 -25.32
C LEU A 405 -10.03 37.41 -25.27
N SER A 406 -10.67 37.30 -26.42
CA SER A 406 -12.12 37.09 -26.46
C SER A 406 -12.45 35.69 -25.90
N PRO A 407 -13.47 35.54 -25.04
CA PRO A 407 -13.87 34.24 -24.52
C PRO A 407 -14.29 33.28 -25.64
N GLY A 408 -14.99 33.77 -26.67
CA GLY A 408 -15.46 32.97 -27.79
C GLY A 408 -16.73 32.16 -27.48
N LYS A 409 -17.51 31.88 -28.54
CA LYS A 409 -18.84 31.25 -28.46
C LYS A 409 -18.80 29.87 -27.78
N PHE A 410 -17.82 29.05 -28.12
CA PHE A 410 -17.76 27.66 -27.66
C PHE A 410 -17.35 27.58 -26.19
N THR A 411 -16.40 28.42 -25.79
CA THR A 411 -15.94 28.54 -24.40
C THR A 411 -17.07 28.99 -23.48
N GLU A 412 -17.81 30.04 -23.87
CA GLU A 412 -18.95 30.55 -23.08
C GLU A 412 -20.07 29.52 -22.95
N SER A 413 -20.45 28.88 -24.05
CA SER A 413 -21.49 27.83 -24.06
C SER A 413 -21.10 26.65 -23.16
N PHE A 414 -19.85 26.21 -23.23
CA PHE A 414 -19.33 25.12 -22.40
C PHE A 414 -19.35 25.47 -20.90
N THR A 415 -18.87 26.65 -20.51
CA THR A 415 -18.89 27.11 -19.11
C THR A 415 -20.32 27.16 -18.56
N GLN A 416 -21.28 27.65 -19.35
CA GLN A 416 -22.69 27.69 -18.96
C GLN A 416 -23.31 26.30 -18.77
N GLN A 417 -23.01 25.34 -19.65
CA GLN A 417 -23.51 23.97 -19.54
C GLN A 417 -22.95 23.24 -18.31
N LEU A 418 -21.66 23.45 -18.00
CA LEU A 418 -21.04 22.91 -16.79
C LEU A 418 -21.68 23.46 -15.52
N ASP A 419 -21.93 24.78 -15.46
CA ASP A 419 -22.59 25.41 -14.32
C ASP A 419 -24.03 24.91 -14.14
N LYS A 420 -24.79 24.74 -15.22
CA LYS A 420 -26.13 24.12 -15.18
C LYS A 420 -26.06 22.69 -14.63
N THR A 421 -25.09 21.89 -15.09
CA THR A 421 -24.91 20.50 -14.63
C THR A 421 -24.50 20.44 -13.16
N ARG A 422 -23.59 21.32 -12.72
CA ARG A 422 -23.18 21.46 -11.32
C ARG A 422 -24.34 21.83 -10.42
N LYS A 423 -25.14 22.84 -10.78
CA LYS A 423 -26.36 23.24 -10.05
C LYS A 423 -27.34 22.08 -9.92
N LYS A 424 -27.54 21.31 -10.99
CA LYS A 424 -28.41 20.11 -11.00
C LYS A 424 -27.87 18.96 -10.15
N ARG A 425 -26.56 18.76 -10.08
CA ARG A 425 -25.93 17.75 -9.20
C ARG A 425 -26.02 18.15 -7.73
N ALA A 426 -25.76 19.41 -7.42
CA ALA A 426 -25.86 19.96 -6.07
C ALA A 426 -27.31 19.88 -5.54
N SER A 427 -28.30 20.26 -6.34
CA SER A 427 -29.71 20.13 -5.95
C SER A 427 -30.14 18.67 -5.76
N LYS A 428 -29.67 17.76 -6.60
CA LYS A 428 -29.93 16.31 -6.45
C LYS A 428 -29.26 15.69 -5.22
N SER A 429 -28.09 16.17 -4.80
CA SER A 429 -27.41 15.64 -3.60
C SER A 429 -28.11 15.98 -2.29
N LEU A 430 -28.93 17.03 -2.28
CA LEU A 430 -29.70 17.49 -1.12
C LEU A 430 -31.00 16.70 -0.90
N LEU A 431 -31.45 15.93 -1.89
CA LEU A 431 -32.69 15.16 -1.79
C LEU A 431 -32.54 14.02 -0.78
N LEU A 432 -33.51 13.91 0.13
CA LEU A 432 -33.62 12.79 1.08
C LEU A 432 -33.67 11.43 0.38
N SER A 433 -34.26 11.35 -0.81
CA SER A 433 -34.27 10.14 -1.66
C SER A 433 -32.87 9.75 -2.15
N THR A 434 -32.01 10.73 -2.46
CA THR A 434 -30.61 10.50 -2.83
C THR A 434 -29.78 10.05 -1.63
N LYS A 435 -30.00 10.64 -0.44
CA LYS A 435 -29.37 10.19 0.82
C LYS A 435 -29.79 8.76 1.20
N ARG A 436 -31.10 8.44 1.12
CA ARG A 436 -31.64 7.08 1.33
C ARG A 436 -31.13 6.09 0.30
N ARG A 437 -31.05 6.46 -0.98
CA ARG A 437 -30.47 5.61 -2.04
C ARG A 437 -28.98 5.36 -1.83
N ARG A 438 -28.22 6.36 -1.36
CA ARG A 438 -26.79 6.20 -1.01
C ARG A 438 -26.61 5.25 0.16
N ILE A 439 -27.41 5.41 1.22
CA ILE A 439 -27.39 4.51 2.38
C ILE A 439 -27.78 3.08 1.97
N GLY A 440 -28.84 2.92 1.17
CA GLY A 440 -29.27 1.61 0.68
C GLY A 440 -28.31 0.96 -0.31
N LEU A 441 -27.61 1.74 -1.15
CA LEU A 441 -26.54 1.24 -2.01
C LEU A 441 -25.32 0.84 -1.18
N ASN A 442 -24.95 1.61 -0.14
CA ASN A 442 -23.88 1.26 0.77
C ASN A 442 -24.22 0.00 1.58
N GLN A 443 -25.47 -0.15 2.04
CA GLN A 443 -25.94 -1.38 2.69
C GLN A 443 -25.90 -2.58 1.74
N LYS A 444 -26.39 -2.45 0.50
CA LYS A 444 -26.28 -3.51 -0.51
C LYS A 444 -24.85 -3.85 -0.87
N LEU A 445 -23.97 -2.84 -0.95
CA LEU A 445 -22.54 -3.04 -1.21
C LEU A 445 -21.87 -3.74 -0.02
N GLU A 446 -22.24 -3.39 1.21
CA GLU A 446 -21.75 -4.04 2.42
C GLU A 446 -22.27 -5.47 2.54
N GLU A 447 -23.53 -5.74 2.21
CA GLU A 447 -24.11 -7.09 2.14
C GLU A 447 -23.44 -7.94 1.05
N LEU A 448 -23.20 -7.37 -0.13
CA LEU A 448 -22.42 -8.01 -1.20
C LEU A 448 -20.98 -8.24 -0.77
N ARG A 449 -20.36 -7.30 -0.04
CA ARG A 449 -19.01 -7.42 0.50
C ARG A 449 -18.93 -8.56 1.50
N GLN A 450 -19.83 -8.59 2.49
CA GLN A 450 -19.89 -9.65 3.51
C GLN A 450 -20.21 -11.02 2.90
N LYS A 451 -21.07 -11.07 1.88
CA LYS A 451 -21.39 -12.33 1.17
C LYS A 451 -20.19 -12.82 0.36
N ASN A 452 -19.48 -11.93 -0.32
CA ASN A 452 -18.29 -12.28 -1.09
C ASN A 452 -17.10 -12.59 -0.18
N GLU A 453 -16.86 -11.84 0.90
CA GLU A 453 -15.83 -12.12 1.92
C GLU A 453 -16.08 -13.47 2.62
N LYS A 454 -17.35 -13.87 2.83
CA LYS A 454 -17.71 -15.21 3.32
C LYS A 454 -17.46 -16.32 2.31
N CYS A 455 -17.60 -16.06 1.01
CA CYS A 455 -17.31 -17.02 -0.06
C CYS A 455 -15.81 -17.10 -0.40
N GLU A 456 -15.07 -16.01 -0.23
CA GLU A 456 -13.64 -15.88 -0.59
C GLU A 456 -12.71 -16.29 0.58
N GLY A 457 -13.21 -16.33 1.82
CA GLY A 457 -12.40 -16.65 3.01
C GLY A 457 -11.57 -15.45 3.51
N ILE A 458 -10.83 -15.64 4.61
CA ILE A 458 -10.02 -14.57 5.24
C ILE A 458 -8.86 -14.18 4.29
N GLN A 459 -9.07 -13.16 3.45
CA GLN A 459 -8.07 -12.71 2.46
C GLN A 459 -7.60 -11.25 2.65
N TYR A 460 -8.07 -10.56 3.69
CA TYR A 460 -7.63 -9.21 4.04
C TYR A 460 -7.11 -9.14 5.47
N LYS A 461 -5.81 -8.91 5.62
CA LYS A 461 -5.17 -8.39 6.83
C LYS A 461 -4.34 -7.17 6.41
N SER A 462 -4.68 -6.00 6.94
CA SER A 462 -3.83 -4.81 6.84
C SER A 462 -2.56 -5.02 7.70
N ASN A 463 -1.40 -4.54 7.23
CA ASN A 463 -0.05 -4.79 7.79
C ASN A 463 0.51 -6.21 7.56
N CYS A 464 0.31 -6.79 6.36
CA CYS A 464 1.00 -8.01 5.92
C CYS A 464 2.23 -7.72 5.04
N GLY A 465 2.83 -6.55 5.20
CA GLY A 465 4.20 -6.29 4.79
C GLY A 465 5.14 -7.04 5.72
N PHE A 466 5.98 -7.88 5.14
CA PHE A 466 6.85 -8.90 5.75
C PHE A 466 6.19 -10.26 6.04
N VAL A 467 6.75 -11.27 5.36
CA VAL A 467 6.69 -12.71 5.61
C VAL A 467 5.82 -13.10 6.80
N ASN A 468 4.56 -13.39 6.51
CA ASN A 468 3.71 -14.20 7.38
C ASN A 468 2.90 -15.10 6.46
N GLU A 469 3.59 -16.09 5.88
CA GLU A 469 2.92 -17.27 5.38
C GLU A 469 2.22 -17.96 6.55
N HIS A 470 1.03 -18.50 6.24
CA HIS A 470 0.48 -19.57 7.04
C HIS A 470 1.53 -20.66 7.10
N ILE A 471 2.26 -20.71 8.22
CA ILE A 471 3.27 -21.73 8.44
C ILE A 471 2.54 -23.06 8.33
N SER A 472 2.83 -23.80 7.25
CA SER A 472 2.36 -25.16 7.14
C SER A 472 2.88 -25.91 8.37
N SER A 473 2.13 -26.88 8.88
CA SER A 473 2.57 -27.69 10.02
C SER A 473 3.94 -28.35 9.81
N ASN A 474 4.38 -28.49 8.55
CA ASN A 474 5.69 -29.00 8.18
C ASN A 474 6.81 -27.93 8.25
N GLU A 475 6.54 -26.66 7.93
CA GLU A 475 7.52 -25.57 8.07
C GLU A 475 7.72 -25.12 9.52
N VAL A 476 6.71 -25.27 10.40
CA VAL A 476 6.91 -25.06 11.85
C VAL A 476 7.93 -26.08 12.39
N LEU A 477 7.83 -27.33 11.93
CA LEU A 477 8.75 -28.39 12.32
C LEU A 477 10.17 -28.12 11.78
N ASP A 478 10.29 -27.62 10.54
CA ASP A 478 11.58 -27.32 9.90
C ASP A 478 12.26 -26.05 10.46
N PHE A 479 11.49 -25.00 10.78
CA PHE A 479 12.00 -23.81 11.48
C PHE A 479 12.43 -24.15 12.91
N ARG A 480 11.66 -24.98 13.62
CA ARG A 480 12.03 -25.47 14.97
C ARG A 480 13.27 -26.35 14.94
N ALA A 481 13.42 -27.21 13.94
CA ALA A 481 14.61 -28.05 13.74
C ALA A 481 15.86 -27.21 13.44
N ASN A 482 15.72 -26.12 12.69
CA ASN A 482 16.82 -25.17 12.42
C ASN A 482 17.17 -24.28 13.63
N LEU A 483 16.21 -23.97 14.52
CA LEU A 483 16.45 -23.24 15.77
C LEU A 483 17.26 -24.05 16.79
N SER A 484 17.06 -25.37 16.85
CA SER A 484 17.86 -26.28 17.70
C SER A 484 19.31 -26.43 17.24
N ASN A 485 19.67 -25.95 16.05
CA ASN A 485 21.06 -25.89 15.59
C ASN A 485 21.77 -24.57 15.95
N ILE A 486 21.10 -23.65 16.69
CA ILE A 486 21.65 -22.35 17.17
C ILE A 486 22.16 -22.49 18.62
N ASP A 487 22.73 -23.64 18.97
CA ASP A 487 23.32 -23.87 20.28
C ASP A 487 24.83 -23.66 20.21
N ILE A 488 25.25 -22.39 20.26
CA ILE A 488 26.64 -22.01 20.51
C ILE A 488 26.65 -21.03 21.68
N LEU A 489 26.20 -21.49 22.85
CA LEU A 489 26.54 -20.80 24.09
C LEU A 489 27.96 -21.24 24.48
N SER A 490 28.95 -20.44 24.09
CA SER A 490 30.34 -20.64 24.50
C SER A 490 30.62 -19.82 25.76
N GLU A 491 31.43 -20.34 26.68
CA GLU A 491 32.00 -19.57 27.81
C GLU A 491 32.82 -18.36 27.34
N ASN A 492 33.22 -18.33 26.06
CA ASN A 492 33.88 -17.18 25.42
C ASN A 492 32.89 -16.11 24.90
N SER A 493 31.61 -16.17 25.25
CA SER A 493 30.62 -15.16 24.81
C SER A 493 30.75 -13.86 25.59
N MET A 494 30.49 -12.73 24.95
CA MET A 494 30.42 -11.41 25.59
C MET A 494 29.19 -11.31 26.49
N ILE A 495 29.37 -11.00 27.77
CA ILE A 495 28.24 -10.72 28.68
C ILE A 495 27.73 -9.30 28.41
N VAL A 496 26.47 -9.19 27.99
CA VAL A 496 25.81 -7.92 27.71
C VAL A 496 24.63 -7.77 28.66
N TYR A 497 24.68 -6.76 29.53
CA TYR A 497 23.57 -6.42 30.40
C TYR A 497 22.56 -5.58 29.62
N PHE A 498 21.27 -5.85 29.76
CA PHE A 498 20.23 -5.10 29.07
C PHE A 498 18.98 -4.95 29.93
N ASP A 499 18.19 -3.92 29.62
CA ASP A 499 16.92 -3.62 30.25
C ASP A 499 15.99 -2.92 29.25
N LEU A 500 14.68 -3.08 29.44
CA LEU A 500 13.65 -2.53 28.57
C LEU A 500 12.60 -1.73 29.34
N GLU A 501 12.40 -0.47 28.96
CA GLU A 501 11.18 0.22 29.34
C GLU A 501 10.05 -0.10 28.38
N THR A 502 8.87 -0.36 28.91
CA THR A 502 7.69 -0.76 28.13
C THR A 502 6.48 0.12 28.43
N SER A 503 5.47 0.09 27.56
CA SER A 503 4.25 0.89 27.72
C SER A 503 3.32 0.41 28.83
N GLY A 504 3.65 -0.70 29.51
CA GLY A 504 2.81 -1.36 30.51
C GLY A 504 3.42 -2.67 31.03
N PHE A 505 2.68 -3.41 31.85
CA PHE A 505 3.15 -4.64 32.51
C PHE A 505 2.62 -5.93 31.85
N HIS A 506 1.94 -5.81 30.71
CA HIS A 506 1.35 -6.91 29.99
C HIS A 506 2.23 -7.35 28.82
N LYS A 507 2.13 -8.64 28.48
CA LYS A 507 2.97 -9.31 27.48
C LYS A 507 2.94 -8.69 26.07
N ASN A 508 1.95 -7.86 25.75
CA ASN A 508 1.74 -7.24 24.43
C ASN A 508 2.04 -5.73 24.43
N ASP A 509 2.56 -5.21 25.54
CA ASP A 509 2.96 -3.82 25.65
C ASP A 509 4.22 -3.54 24.82
N GLU A 510 4.32 -2.30 24.37
CA GLU A 510 5.33 -1.85 23.41
C GLU A 510 6.63 -1.56 24.14
N ILE A 511 7.77 -1.90 23.53
CA ILE A 511 9.07 -1.41 24.00
C ILE A 511 9.14 0.09 23.69
N LEU A 512 9.54 0.89 24.68
CA LEU A 512 9.70 2.33 24.61
C LEU A 512 11.16 2.78 24.79
N GLN A 513 11.99 1.97 25.43
CA GLN A 513 13.43 2.19 25.54
C GLN A 513 14.16 0.84 25.51
N ILE A 514 15.29 0.77 24.81
CA ILE A 514 16.22 -0.35 24.84
C ILE A 514 17.54 0.20 25.36
N ALA A 515 18.01 -0.33 26.48
CA ALA A 515 19.34 -0.04 26.99
C ALA A 515 20.17 -1.32 27.08
N ALA A 516 21.46 -1.19 26.80
CA ALA A 516 22.41 -2.28 27.00
C ALA A 516 23.82 -1.79 27.26
N GLN A 517 24.61 -2.59 27.99
CA GLN A 517 25.99 -2.29 28.30
C GLN A 517 26.82 -3.57 28.38
N TYR A 518 27.98 -3.55 27.73
CA TYR A 518 29.08 -4.48 27.97
C TYR A 518 30.35 -3.66 28.07
N GLU A 519 31.26 -4.04 28.97
CA GLU A 519 32.48 -3.26 29.23
C GLU A 519 32.15 -1.74 29.38
N ASN A 520 32.81 -0.88 28.61
CA ASN A 520 32.56 0.56 28.58
C ASN A 520 31.62 0.99 27.43
N CYS A 521 31.14 0.04 26.62
CA CYS A 521 30.22 0.30 25.52
C CYS A 521 28.78 0.38 26.02
N LYS A 522 28.13 1.52 25.80
CA LYS A 522 26.73 1.77 26.16
C LYS A 522 25.86 1.88 24.91
N PHE A 523 24.63 1.38 25.03
CA PHE A 523 23.56 1.51 24.06
C PHE A 523 22.32 2.02 24.80
N ASN A 524 21.68 3.06 24.26
CA ASN A 524 20.43 3.60 24.77
C ASN A 524 19.64 4.20 23.60
N VAL A 525 18.46 3.63 23.31
CA VAL A 525 17.60 4.09 22.21
C VAL A 525 16.14 4.09 22.66
N TYR A 526 15.46 5.20 22.42
CA TYR A 526 14.02 5.30 22.64
C TYR A 526 13.22 4.93 21.38
N VAL A 527 12.09 4.28 21.56
CA VAL A 527 11.21 3.78 20.49
C VAL A 527 9.93 4.61 20.44
N THR A 528 9.51 4.98 19.23
CA THR A 528 8.30 5.79 19.03
C THR A 528 7.05 5.00 19.46
N PRO A 529 6.27 5.50 20.45
CA PRO A 529 5.06 4.81 20.91
C PRO A 529 3.96 4.85 19.86
N THR A 530 3.26 3.74 19.64
CA THR A 530 2.07 3.69 18.76
C THR A 530 0.76 3.60 19.54
N LYS A 531 0.85 3.24 20.83
CA LYS A 531 -0.28 3.15 21.76
C LYS A 531 -0.15 4.13 22.92
N GLY A 532 -1.22 4.24 23.70
CA GLY A 532 -1.20 4.91 24.99
C GLY A 532 -0.33 4.15 25.99
N ILE A 533 0.34 4.88 26.89
CA ILE A 533 1.15 4.30 27.96
C ILE A 533 0.28 4.13 29.20
N ASN A 534 0.37 2.98 29.86
CA ASN A 534 -0.34 2.71 31.11
C ASN A 534 0.07 3.76 32.17
N PRO A 535 -0.89 4.42 32.85
CA PRO A 535 -0.58 5.41 33.89
C PRO A 535 0.36 4.92 34.99
N GLU A 536 0.34 3.63 35.30
CA GLU A 536 1.25 3.02 36.26
C GLU A 536 2.66 2.83 35.67
N ALA A 537 2.79 2.42 34.41
CA ALA A 537 4.08 2.40 33.74
C ALA A 537 4.69 3.80 33.65
N PHE A 538 3.90 4.82 33.34
CA PHE A 538 4.35 6.22 33.41
C PHE A 538 4.87 6.61 34.82
N ARG A 539 4.20 6.16 35.89
CA ARG A 539 4.65 6.43 37.28
C ARG A 539 5.99 5.79 37.59
N HIS A 540 6.29 4.63 37.00
CA HIS A 540 7.55 3.94 37.21
C HIS A 540 8.65 4.52 36.32
N THR A 541 8.44 4.60 35.01
CA THR A 541 9.49 4.90 34.02
C THR A 541 9.66 6.39 33.72
N GLY A 542 8.70 7.22 34.15
CA GLY A 542 8.65 8.63 33.77
C GLY A 542 8.33 8.87 32.28
N LEU A 543 8.08 7.82 31.50
CA LEU A 543 7.82 7.90 30.05
C LEU A 543 6.35 8.19 29.74
N LYS A 544 6.11 9.25 28.96
CA LYS A 544 4.78 9.69 28.55
C LYS A 544 4.68 9.88 27.05
N ASN A 545 3.62 9.35 26.46
CA ASN A 545 3.25 9.62 25.08
C ASN A 545 2.33 10.85 25.04
N ILE A 546 2.77 11.92 24.38
CA ILE A 546 1.98 13.14 24.14
C ILE A 546 1.93 13.37 22.63
N ASN A 547 0.74 13.18 22.02
CA ASN A 547 0.50 13.35 20.59
C ASN A 547 1.47 12.56 19.67
N GLY A 548 1.82 11.33 20.05
CA GLY A 548 2.73 10.46 19.28
C GLY A 548 4.22 10.77 19.50
N GLN A 549 4.56 11.63 20.46
CA GLN A 549 5.93 11.94 20.86
C GLN A 549 6.19 11.44 22.28
N LEU A 550 7.36 10.84 22.51
CA LEU A 550 7.76 10.30 23.81
C LEU A 550 8.51 11.35 24.63
N TYR A 551 8.17 11.46 25.91
CA TYR A 551 8.79 12.35 26.89
C TYR A 551 9.25 11.53 28.09
N LEU A 552 10.47 11.77 28.56
CA LEU A 552 10.98 11.27 29.84
C LEU A 552 11.00 12.44 30.83
N HIS A 553 10.26 12.33 31.94
CA HIS A 553 10.20 13.40 32.96
C HIS A 553 9.89 14.79 32.37
N HIS A 554 8.96 14.86 31.42
CA HIS A 554 8.55 16.07 30.67
C HIS A 554 9.56 16.62 29.66
N ILE A 555 10.72 15.98 29.49
CA ILE A 555 11.70 16.31 28.45
C ILE A 555 11.46 15.39 27.26
N LYS A 556 11.29 15.98 26.07
CA LYS A 556 11.10 15.21 24.84
C LYS A 556 12.38 14.42 24.54
N VAL A 557 12.25 13.12 24.34
CA VAL A 557 13.37 12.25 23.94
C VAL A 557 13.32 11.99 22.43
N MET A 558 14.49 11.83 21.82
CA MET A 558 14.59 11.44 20.42
C MET A 558 14.23 9.96 20.27
N THR A 559 13.22 9.66 19.46
CA THR A 559 12.74 8.30 19.22
C THR A 559 13.00 7.84 17.80
N THR A 560 13.05 6.53 17.60
CA THR A 560 13.10 5.89 16.28
C THR A 560 12.04 4.79 16.18
N SER A 561 11.83 4.23 14.98
CA SER A 561 10.92 3.09 14.80
C SER A 561 11.46 1.85 15.51
N LEU A 562 10.58 0.94 15.96
CA LEU A 562 11.00 -0.31 16.60
C LEU A 562 12.01 -1.08 15.73
N LYS A 563 11.79 -1.18 14.41
CA LYS A 563 12.70 -1.87 13.49
C LYS A 563 14.08 -1.22 13.44
N ASN A 564 14.16 0.11 13.42
CA ASN A 564 15.44 0.83 13.44
C ASN A 564 16.15 0.70 14.79
N ALA A 565 15.41 0.72 15.90
CA ALA A 565 15.98 0.46 17.22
C ALA A 565 16.56 -0.95 17.33
N MET A 566 15.84 -1.96 16.82
CA MET A 566 16.29 -3.34 16.75
C MET A 566 17.52 -3.51 15.85
N LEU A 567 17.58 -2.84 14.69
CA LEU A 567 18.77 -2.83 13.82
C LEU A 567 19.97 -2.19 14.52
N ALA A 568 19.78 -1.05 15.19
CA ALA A 568 20.84 -0.40 15.96
C ALA A 568 21.33 -1.28 17.12
N PHE A 569 20.41 -1.99 17.79
CA PHE A 569 20.75 -2.92 18.86
C PHE A 569 21.51 -4.14 18.34
N GLN A 570 21.09 -4.72 17.21
CA GLN A 570 21.79 -5.80 16.54
C GLN A 570 23.23 -5.40 16.15
N GLN A 571 23.40 -4.19 15.61
CA GLN A 571 24.72 -3.66 15.27
C GLN A 571 25.59 -3.48 16.51
N PHE A 572 25.01 -3.00 17.62
CA PHE A 572 25.70 -2.90 18.90
C PHE A 572 26.18 -4.26 19.42
N LEU A 573 25.32 -5.28 19.41
CA LEU A 573 25.67 -6.65 19.81
C LEU A 573 26.69 -7.31 18.89
N SER A 574 26.79 -6.87 17.63
CA SER A 574 27.75 -7.42 16.65
C SER A 574 29.15 -6.82 16.75
N ARG A 575 29.34 -5.72 17.49
CA ARG A 575 30.64 -5.04 17.64
C ARG A 575 31.75 -5.92 18.23
N PRO A 576 31.50 -6.76 19.26
CA PRO A 576 32.52 -7.66 19.81
C PRO A 576 32.98 -8.74 18.84
N LYS A 577 32.25 -8.98 17.74
CA LYS A 577 32.49 -10.07 16.76
C LYS A 577 32.51 -11.49 17.36
N ILE A 578 31.95 -11.64 18.56
CA ILE A 578 31.74 -12.90 19.28
C ILE A 578 30.27 -12.99 19.70
N THR A 579 29.81 -14.19 20.05
CA THR A 579 28.46 -14.41 20.57
C THR A 579 28.24 -13.61 21.86
N CYS A 580 27.00 -13.21 22.12
CA CYS A 580 26.60 -12.43 23.29
C CYS A 580 25.68 -13.24 24.20
N LEU A 581 25.94 -13.23 25.50
CA LEU A 581 25.02 -13.68 26.54
C LEU A 581 24.32 -12.46 27.12
N LEU A 582 23.00 -12.35 26.88
CA LEU A 582 22.20 -11.25 27.37
C LEU A 582 21.73 -11.50 28.81
N VAL A 583 22.04 -10.58 29.72
CA VAL A 583 21.68 -10.67 31.13
C VAL A 583 20.71 -9.55 31.49
N ALA A 584 19.57 -9.91 32.06
CA ALA A 584 18.60 -8.96 32.61
C ALA A 584 18.23 -9.36 34.05
N HIS A 585 17.61 -8.45 34.78
CA HIS A 585 17.13 -8.70 36.13
C HIS A 585 15.64 -8.99 36.10
N ASN A 586 15.22 -10.19 36.54
CA ASN A 586 13.88 -10.72 36.27
C ASN A 586 13.60 -10.87 34.76
N ALA A 587 14.61 -11.42 34.07
CA ALA A 587 14.72 -11.45 32.61
C ALA A 587 13.51 -12.04 31.88
N SER A 588 12.65 -12.82 32.55
CA SER A 588 11.42 -13.37 31.95
C SER A 588 10.55 -12.31 31.25
N PHE A 589 10.53 -11.09 31.76
CA PHE A 589 9.81 -9.97 31.18
C PHE A 589 10.54 -9.42 29.95
N ASP A 590 11.77 -8.93 30.13
CA ASP A 590 12.57 -8.26 29.10
C ASP A 590 12.88 -9.19 27.93
N MET A 591 13.31 -10.42 28.21
CA MET A 591 13.57 -11.44 27.22
C MET A 591 12.32 -11.73 26.37
N SER A 592 11.14 -11.79 27.00
CA SER A 592 9.89 -12.06 26.28
C SER A 592 9.52 -10.92 25.33
N HIS A 593 9.71 -9.67 25.75
CA HIS A 593 9.45 -8.49 24.92
C HIS A 593 10.48 -8.35 23.79
N LEU A 594 11.76 -8.61 24.09
CA LEU A 594 12.83 -8.59 23.11
C LEU A 594 12.63 -9.67 22.04
N ILE A 595 12.47 -10.93 22.43
CA ILE A 595 12.24 -12.05 21.50
C ILE A 595 11.01 -11.80 20.64
N ARG A 596 9.92 -11.29 21.24
CA ARG A 596 8.71 -10.96 20.48
C ARG A 596 8.96 -9.85 19.47
N SER A 597 9.78 -8.87 19.81
CA SER A 597 10.16 -7.80 18.90
C SER A 597 11.06 -8.33 17.78
N ILE A 598 12.00 -9.23 18.07
CA ILE A 598 12.82 -9.95 17.08
C ILE A 598 11.93 -10.74 16.10
N LEU A 599 10.97 -11.51 16.63
CA LEU A 599 10.01 -12.29 15.82
C LEU A 599 9.13 -11.37 14.97
N ASN A 600 8.54 -10.34 15.56
CA ASN A 600 7.66 -9.40 14.86
C ASN A 600 8.40 -8.57 13.79
N CYS A 601 9.70 -8.31 13.98
CA CYS A 601 10.54 -7.64 13.00
C CYS A 601 11.18 -8.60 11.98
N ASN A 602 10.95 -9.92 12.10
CA ASN A 602 11.56 -10.97 11.29
C ASN A 602 13.10 -10.95 11.30
N MET A 603 13.70 -10.73 12.48
CA MET A 603 15.15 -10.56 12.66
C MET A 603 15.84 -11.71 13.40
N VAL A 604 15.22 -12.90 13.46
CA VAL A 604 15.78 -14.06 14.18
C VAL A 604 17.19 -14.40 13.69
N GLU A 605 17.41 -14.37 12.37
CA GLU A 605 18.71 -14.62 11.76
C GLU A 605 19.74 -13.53 12.09
N ASP A 606 19.33 -12.26 12.10
CA ASP A 606 20.21 -11.13 12.40
C ASP A 606 20.67 -11.14 13.87
N PHE A 607 19.85 -11.71 14.76
CA PHE A 607 20.11 -11.84 16.19
C PHE A 607 20.73 -13.17 16.59
N LYS A 608 21.21 -13.99 15.64
CA LYS A 608 22.04 -15.19 15.95
C LYS A 608 23.35 -14.87 16.68
N VAL A 609 23.72 -13.59 16.75
CA VAL A 609 24.79 -13.12 17.65
C VAL A 609 24.45 -13.36 19.12
N ILE A 610 23.17 -13.47 19.49
CA ILE A 610 22.76 -13.86 20.85
C ILE A 610 22.95 -15.37 21.00
N GLY A 611 23.87 -15.77 21.87
CA GLY A 611 24.05 -17.18 22.26
C GLY A 611 23.00 -17.64 23.27
N GLY A 612 22.53 -16.73 24.14
CA GLY A 612 21.51 -17.04 25.12
C GLY A 612 21.11 -15.87 26.01
N PHE A 613 20.24 -16.19 26.98
CA PHE A 613 19.73 -15.27 28.00
C PHE A 613 19.95 -15.83 29.40
N CYS A 614 20.33 -14.97 30.34
CA CYS A 614 20.43 -15.32 31.76
C CYS A 614 19.61 -14.36 32.62
N ASP A 615 18.91 -14.92 33.62
CA ASP A 615 18.20 -14.15 34.64
C ASP A 615 19.09 -14.02 35.87
N SER A 616 19.45 -12.78 36.22
CA SER A 616 20.30 -12.51 37.39
C SER A 616 19.56 -12.69 38.72
N LEU A 617 18.22 -12.65 38.74
CA LEU A 617 17.44 -12.69 39.98
C LEU A 617 17.63 -14.01 40.77
N PRO A 618 17.56 -15.21 40.15
CA PRO A 618 17.89 -16.46 40.83
C PRO A 618 19.34 -16.52 41.33
N LEU A 619 20.29 -15.93 40.59
CA LEU A 619 21.71 -15.93 40.97
C LEU A 619 21.95 -15.09 42.23
N PHE A 620 21.36 -13.89 42.30
CA PHE A 620 21.44 -13.08 43.51
C PHE A 620 20.75 -13.74 44.71
N LYS A 621 19.63 -14.44 44.50
CA LYS A 621 18.98 -15.22 45.58
C LYS A 621 19.86 -16.35 46.11
N LYS A 622 20.62 -17.01 45.22
CA LYS A 622 21.57 -18.07 45.57
C LYS A 622 22.81 -17.50 46.29
N HIS A 623 23.25 -16.30 45.93
CA HIS A 623 24.40 -15.66 46.55
C HIS A 623 24.06 -15.06 47.93
N PHE A 624 22.91 -14.39 48.05
CA PHE A 624 22.45 -13.74 49.28
C PHE A 624 21.31 -14.53 49.95
N THR A 625 21.57 -15.77 50.34
CA THR A 625 20.55 -16.69 50.89
C THR A 625 19.87 -16.19 52.16
N GLU A 626 20.53 -15.31 52.91
CA GLU A 626 20.06 -14.73 54.17
C GLU A 626 18.99 -13.65 53.97
N ARG A 627 18.85 -13.10 52.75
CA ARG A 627 17.85 -12.07 52.47
C ARG A 627 16.47 -12.72 52.26
N THR A 628 15.53 -12.34 53.10
CA THR A 628 14.14 -12.85 53.06
C THR A 628 13.15 -11.68 53.09
N GLY A 629 12.04 -11.82 52.37
CA GLY A 629 11.00 -10.78 52.26
C GLY A 629 10.65 -10.41 50.82
N GLU A 630 9.49 -9.79 50.64
CA GLU A 630 9.02 -9.34 49.32
C GLU A 630 9.79 -8.07 48.89
N GLY A 631 10.25 -8.04 47.64
CA GLY A 631 10.93 -6.87 47.06
C GLY A 631 12.37 -6.62 47.52
N VAL A 632 12.93 -7.45 48.42
CA VAL A 632 14.33 -7.30 48.86
C VAL A 632 15.31 -7.55 47.71
N PHE A 633 14.97 -8.40 46.75
CA PHE A 633 15.77 -8.65 45.55
C PHE A 633 15.41 -7.76 44.36
N LYS A 634 14.64 -6.67 44.54
CA LYS A 634 14.55 -5.66 43.46
C LYS A 634 15.93 -5.07 43.19
N LEU A 635 16.17 -4.68 41.94
CA LEU A 635 17.45 -4.09 41.54
C LEU A 635 17.82 -2.87 42.40
N GLU A 636 16.85 -1.98 42.65
CA GLU A 636 16.99 -0.84 43.55
C GLU A 636 17.39 -1.25 44.98
N SER A 637 16.73 -2.27 45.54
CA SER A 637 17.03 -2.77 46.88
C SER A 637 18.45 -3.35 46.96
N LEU A 638 18.90 -4.08 45.93
CA LEU A 638 20.26 -4.61 45.84
C LEU A 638 21.30 -3.47 45.73
N ALA A 639 21.04 -2.48 44.89
CA ALA A 639 21.93 -1.34 44.71
C ALA A 639 22.08 -0.51 45.99
N ARG A 640 20.97 -0.30 46.71
CA ARG A 640 20.96 0.41 47.99
C ARG A 640 21.81 -0.28 49.05
N ASP A 641 21.64 -1.60 49.17
CA ASP A 641 22.28 -2.37 50.24
C ASP A 641 23.77 -2.62 49.95
N PHE A 642 24.14 -2.83 48.68
CA PHE A 642 25.48 -3.29 48.31
C PHE A 642 26.34 -2.25 47.58
N LEU A 643 25.74 -1.36 46.79
CA LEU A 643 26.45 -0.27 46.12
C LEU A 643 26.34 1.06 46.87
N LYS A 644 25.50 1.12 47.92
CA LYS A 644 25.14 2.36 48.66
C LYS A 644 24.48 3.42 47.77
N GLU A 645 23.88 2.99 46.66
CA GLU A 645 23.16 3.83 45.69
C GLU A 645 21.67 3.87 46.06
N SER A 646 21.21 5.00 46.61
CA SER A 646 19.81 5.16 47.08
C SER A 646 19.00 6.20 46.31
N ASN A 647 19.66 7.13 45.60
CA ASN A 647 19.02 8.23 44.85
C ASN A 647 19.25 8.11 43.33
N GLY A 648 19.44 6.88 42.86
CA GLY A 648 19.65 6.58 41.45
C GLY A 648 18.44 6.87 40.58
N ALA A 649 18.65 7.09 39.28
CA ALA A 649 17.59 7.20 38.28
C ALA A 649 17.04 5.81 37.90
N PHE A 650 16.62 5.03 38.90
CA PHE A 650 15.98 3.73 38.69
C PHE A 650 14.73 3.89 37.83
N HIS A 651 14.44 2.90 36.97
CA HIS A 651 13.40 2.99 35.93
C HIS A 651 13.75 3.94 34.75
N ASP A 652 15.03 4.26 34.60
CA ASP A 652 15.64 4.52 33.29
C ASP A 652 16.46 3.28 32.94
N ALA A 653 16.05 2.55 31.91
CA ALA A 653 16.73 1.33 31.47
C ALA A 653 18.26 1.49 31.34
N SER A 654 18.77 2.68 30.98
CA SER A 654 20.22 2.91 30.88
C SER A 654 20.93 2.97 32.23
N TYR A 655 20.26 3.47 33.27
CA TYR A 655 20.74 3.45 34.64
C TYR A 655 20.60 2.05 35.26
N ASP A 656 19.47 1.38 35.03
CA ASP A 656 19.23 0.03 35.55
C ASP A 656 20.24 -0.98 34.98
N VAL A 657 20.55 -0.89 33.69
CA VAL A 657 21.65 -1.67 33.07
C VAL A 657 23.01 -1.40 33.73
N HIS A 658 23.29 -0.13 34.03
CA HIS A 658 24.57 0.24 34.63
C HIS A 658 24.71 -0.35 36.04
N VAL A 659 23.65 -0.23 36.85
CA VAL A 659 23.58 -0.80 38.20
C VAL A 659 23.67 -2.33 38.16
N LEU A 660 22.92 -2.97 37.25
CA LEU A 660 22.96 -4.43 37.09
C LEU A 660 24.37 -4.90 36.74
N LYS A 661 25.06 -4.23 35.82
CA LYS A 661 26.46 -4.54 35.48
C LYS A 661 27.36 -4.44 36.72
N LEU A 662 27.25 -3.36 37.50
CA LEU A 662 28.07 -3.17 38.70
C LEU A 662 27.82 -4.27 39.74
N LEU A 663 26.56 -4.58 40.03
CA LEU A 663 26.18 -5.65 40.95
C LEU A 663 26.69 -7.01 40.48
N ALA A 664 26.43 -7.36 39.22
CA ALA A 664 26.83 -8.65 38.67
C ALA A 664 28.35 -8.81 38.64
N SER A 665 29.09 -7.78 38.23
CA SER A 665 30.56 -7.81 38.22
C SER A 665 31.18 -7.87 39.62
N SER A 666 30.45 -7.45 40.66
CA SER A 666 30.96 -7.43 42.05
C SER A 666 30.64 -8.71 42.82
N TYR A 667 29.53 -9.38 42.51
CA TYR A 667 28.97 -10.45 43.35
C TYR A 667 28.67 -11.75 42.63
N LEU A 668 28.64 -11.78 41.29
CA LEU A 668 28.35 -12.99 40.53
C LEU A 668 29.58 -13.47 39.77
N HIS A 669 29.85 -14.77 39.81
CA HIS A 669 30.89 -15.38 38.99
C HIS A 669 30.37 -15.63 37.58
N SER A 670 31.21 -15.38 36.57
CA SER A 670 30.85 -15.59 35.16
C SER A 670 30.36 -17.02 34.89
N GLU A 671 30.98 -18.02 35.51
CA GLU A 671 30.59 -19.43 35.43
C GLU A 671 29.14 -19.69 35.90
N ASP A 672 28.71 -19.03 36.98
CA ASP A 672 27.31 -19.11 37.45
C ASP A 672 26.35 -18.47 36.43
N ILE A 673 26.75 -17.36 35.80
CA ILE A 673 25.94 -16.67 34.78
C ILE A 673 25.75 -17.56 33.54
N PHE A 674 26.82 -18.22 33.07
CA PHE A 674 26.75 -19.13 31.93
C PHE A 674 25.95 -20.39 32.23
N SER A 675 26.16 -21.01 33.39
CA SER A 675 25.47 -22.27 33.77
C SER A 675 23.96 -22.12 33.97
N HIS A 676 23.46 -20.90 34.23
CA HIS A 676 22.03 -20.62 34.37
C HIS A 676 21.40 -20.00 33.11
N ALA A 677 22.18 -19.83 32.04
CA ALA A 677 21.70 -19.28 30.79
C ALA A 677 20.83 -20.30 30.03
N LYS A 678 19.86 -19.78 29.27
CA LYS A 678 19.07 -20.53 28.29
C LYS A 678 19.50 -20.14 26.89
N SER A 679 19.61 -21.10 25.98
CA SER A 679 20.02 -20.79 24.61
C SER A 679 18.99 -19.89 23.93
N PHE A 680 19.45 -19.16 22.91
CA PHE A 680 18.59 -18.30 22.12
C PHE A 680 17.49 -19.11 21.41
N GLY A 681 17.85 -20.28 20.86
CA GLY A 681 16.91 -21.21 20.21
C GLY A 681 15.81 -21.70 21.16
N ASP A 682 16.19 -22.16 22.36
CA ASP A 682 15.24 -22.60 23.39
C ASP A 682 14.29 -21.49 23.83
N SER A 683 14.83 -20.28 23.97
CA SER A 683 14.05 -19.12 24.39
C SER A 683 13.04 -18.70 23.32
N ILE A 684 13.41 -18.74 22.03
CA ILE A 684 12.47 -18.52 20.91
C ILE A 684 11.40 -19.60 20.90
N ASN A 685 11.79 -20.87 20.95
CA ASN A 685 10.87 -22.00 20.95
C ASN A 685 9.85 -21.90 22.09
N HIS A 686 10.31 -21.52 23.28
CA HIS A 686 9.44 -21.29 24.44
C HIS A 686 8.39 -20.20 24.15
N ILE A 687 8.78 -19.05 23.61
CA ILE A 687 7.87 -17.94 23.31
C ILE A 687 6.88 -18.30 22.19
N MET A 688 7.33 -18.97 21.13
CA MET A 688 6.46 -19.42 20.05
C MET A 688 5.40 -20.41 20.56
N ASN A 689 5.80 -21.38 21.39
CA ASN A 689 4.88 -22.32 22.03
C ASN A 689 3.83 -21.61 22.88
N LEU A 690 4.22 -20.56 23.62
CA LEU A 690 3.28 -19.74 24.39
C LEU A 690 2.30 -18.98 23.48
N GLN A 691 2.75 -18.42 22.35
CA GLN A 691 1.88 -17.74 21.39
C GLN A 691 0.86 -18.70 20.76
N GLN A 692 1.31 -19.88 20.31
CA GLN A 692 0.45 -20.93 19.77
C GLN A 692 -0.58 -21.40 20.80
N MET A 693 -0.14 -21.67 22.03
CA MET A 693 -1.04 -22.07 23.12
C MET A 693 -2.10 -20.99 23.39
N ASN A 694 -1.72 -19.72 23.49
CA ASN A 694 -2.66 -18.63 23.76
C ASN A 694 -3.64 -18.40 22.61
N ALA A 695 -3.22 -18.67 21.36
CA ALA A 695 -4.10 -18.59 20.20
C ALA A 695 -5.11 -19.75 20.16
N ALA A 696 -4.70 -20.96 20.53
CA ALA A 696 -5.55 -22.16 20.48
C ALA A 696 -6.51 -22.30 21.68
N LEU A 697 -6.11 -21.83 22.87
CA LEU A 697 -6.87 -22.00 24.12
C LEU A 697 -8.33 -21.51 24.06
N PRO A 698 -8.66 -20.35 23.42
CA PRO A 698 -10.05 -19.89 23.27
C PRO A 698 -10.93 -20.88 22.50
N PHE A 699 -10.36 -21.62 21.55
CA PHE A 699 -11.06 -22.60 20.73
C PHE A 699 -11.23 -23.96 21.40
N LEU A 700 -10.64 -24.15 22.59
CA LEU A 700 -10.82 -25.33 23.44
C LEU A 700 -11.73 -25.04 24.64
N LYS A 701 -12.27 -23.82 24.75
CA LYS A 701 -13.05 -23.37 25.92
C LYS A 701 -14.32 -24.20 26.15
N SER A 702 -14.90 -24.77 25.10
CA SER A 702 -16.04 -25.70 25.16
C SER A 702 -15.72 -27.01 25.89
N LEU A 703 -14.44 -27.42 25.93
CA LEU A 703 -13.98 -28.64 26.61
C LEU A 703 -13.63 -28.40 28.09
N LYS A 704 -13.71 -27.16 28.58
CA LYS A 704 -13.35 -26.80 29.96
C LYS A 704 -14.24 -27.46 31.01
N THR A 705 -15.46 -27.85 30.64
CA THR A 705 -16.38 -28.61 31.50
C THR A 705 -16.02 -30.09 31.61
N ILE A 706 -15.16 -30.61 30.73
CA ILE A 706 -14.84 -32.03 30.59
C ILE A 706 -13.37 -32.31 30.93
N LEU A 707 -12.45 -31.40 30.56
CA LEU A 707 -11.01 -31.57 30.71
C LEU A 707 -10.42 -30.53 31.67
N LYS A 708 -9.42 -30.97 32.44
CA LYS A 708 -8.66 -30.09 33.35
C LYS A 708 -7.86 -29.05 32.55
N ASP A 709 -7.67 -27.88 33.16
CA ASP A 709 -6.96 -26.73 32.56
C ASP A 709 -5.54 -27.09 32.06
N GLY A 710 -4.85 -27.98 32.78
CA GLY A 710 -3.54 -28.49 32.37
C GLY A 710 -3.56 -29.32 31.07
N MET A 711 -4.61 -30.11 30.83
CA MET A 711 -4.76 -30.88 29.59
C MET A 711 -5.10 -29.96 28.42
N LEU A 712 -5.97 -28.98 28.64
CA LEU A 712 -6.31 -27.98 27.62
C LEU A 712 -5.07 -27.18 27.18
N ARG A 713 -4.18 -26.84 28.11
CA ARG A 713 -2.91 -26.16 27.79
C ARG A 713 -1.96 -27.05 26.98
N LYS A 714 -1.87 -28.35 27.28
CA LYS A 714 -1.08 -29.30 26.48
C LYS A 714 -1.65 -29.44 25.07
N MET A 715 -2.97 -29.61 24.94
CA MET A 715 -3.64 -29.68 23.64
C MET A 715 -3.46 -28.39 22.82
N ALA A 716 -3.56 -27.23 23.47
CA ALA A 716 -3.34 -25.93 22.83
C ALA A 716 -1.88 -25.75 22.37
N LYS A 717 -0.89 -26.24 23.14
CA LYS A 717 0.52 -26.23 22.73
C LYS A 717 0.77 -27.05 21.46
N GLU A 718 0.08 -28.17 21.31
CA GLU A 718 0.13 -29.00 20.08
C GLU A 718 -0.72 -28.44 18.92
N GLY A 719 -1.35 -27.26 19.09
CA GLY A 719 -2.17 -26.64 18.06
C GLY A 719 -3.53 -27.30 17.83
N LEU A 720 -3.99 -28.16 18.75
CA LEU A 720 -5.31 -28.78 18.66
C LEU A 720 -6.41 -27.76 18.98
N THR A 721 -7.49 -27.78 18.20
CA THR A 721 -8.72 -27.00 18.44
C THR A 721 -9.93 -27.92 18.48
N TYR A 722 -11.07 -27.45 19.01
CA TYR A 722 -12.30 -28.24 19.03
C TYR A 722 -12.73 -28.70 17.62
N GLU A 723 -12.56 -27.84 16.61
CA GLU A 723 -12.87 -28.18 15.22
C GLU A 723 -11.87 -29.19 14.62
N THR A 724 -10.58 -29.10 14.98
CA THR A 724 -9.58 -30.09 14.53
C THR A 724 -9.90 -31.47 15.10
N ILE A 725 -10.32 -31.54 16.37
CA ILE A 725 -10.71 -32.80 17.02
C ILE A 725 -11.98 -33.37 16.38
N LYS A 726 -12.95 -32.52 16.02
CA LYS A 726 -14.21 -32.94 15.39
C LYS A 726 -14.03 -33.51 13.97
N LYS A 727 -12.97 -33.12 13.27
CA LYS A 727 -12.59 -33.62 11.94
C LYS A 727 -11.85 -34.94 11.94
N ILE A 728 -11.36 -35.40 13.10
CA ILE A 728 -10.67 -36.70 13.26
C ILE A 728 -11.71 -37.85 13.40
N ARG A 729 -13.00 -37.58 13.15
CA ARG A 729 -14.10 -38.55 13.21
C ARG A 729 -14.50 -39.08 11.85
#